data_AF-A0A7W0MQ01-F1
#
_entry.id   AF-A0A7W0MQ01-F1
#
_cell.length_a   1.000
_cell.length_b   1.000
_cell.length_c   1.000
_cell.angle_alpha   90.00
_cell.angle_beta   90.00
_cell.angle_gamma   90.00
#
_symmetry.space_group_name_H-M   'P 1'
#
loop_
_entity.id
_entity.type
_entity.pdbx_description
1 polymer ?
#
loop_
_entity_poly.entity_id
_entity_poly.type
_entity_poly.pdbx_seq_one_letter_code
_entity_poly.pdbx_strand_id
1 'polypeptide(L)'
;MTAQNAAGAATSIAGPLRATYPAPAALGDLPEEVFDEGTGPQLVETEVAFEGADLTFTVMGPAASAGGAAIDPRTGVLAIPTERPVSGGRVTVIAANSGGAARVRLRFTVEQAFGEAALPVEAAPRTLGAADVAILCCVWRPAGQGVTFTPLARLPGLAGETVEGVEWTDAPDDAPDDAPEYLPEAHWRPARPKAGEAGVYEIFATGRPPPAGDPDPALFRADQTDRRLRFRWRALSEGPWSDPSVAFEVPLPSAPPAVALVAPTSAMLQAAMLNGARLRGFNDYDFLGYSQKDNPYQSTCVRDKKRAHLATIVALAAWAGHTAVFGGRTAAQRAAEQLTAWATDQAPAARGGVGMQCDLMFANCAALGRATPAVWDAVAPEDRTRIDRAMEGLLVSAAWQNSDNNPFVKAGKRGAERTITGGDYARSRVPNFTCASVLMPHVVVAYMGLAGAQDFLAGFDRAEFAAGIAAANANGALDDLQATFDRDWTGGPNGPGPTAAELATAIRQGPDGGPYRQFGWGLADATASMMREIDKMWGARVRAGIDPATVRRVPPGVEKRAGEVGVFEQAKNPETPNTAPGRDAQVARLYDMAAYAAHAHAGMSGMATELDTTDGGANGSGGGPRSSMSYAVEGCSVVLTACAVLAALNQLDRSGAALRTAFARQDRGVYDLRFRSVHGHRSFAKGGRLWAGDGTNSDWDASEAASLQMFELFDVWDLQLKLWAPV
;
A
#
# COMPACT_ATOMS: atom_id res chain seq x y z
N MET A 1 66.45 24.09 5.32
CA MET A 1 66.27 24.94 4.13
C MET A 1 67.46 24.78 3.22
N THR A 2 67.22 24.62 1.92
CA THR A 2 68.28 24.53 0.89
C THR A 2 68.09 25.69 -0.07
N ALA A 3 69.11 26.55 -0.17
CA ALA A 3 69.15 27.61 -1.18
C ALA A 3 70.16 27.21 -2.25
N GLN A 4 69.79 27.39 -3.52
CA GLN A 4 70.61 26.96 -4.64
C GLN A 4 70.69 28.05 -5.70
N ASN A 5 71.90 28.29 -6.20
CA ASN A 5 72.14 29.16 -7.35
C ASN A 5 73.21 28.53 -8.25
N ALA A 6 73.59 29.23 -9.32
CA ALA A 6 74.55 28.74 -10.31
C ALA A 6 75.95 28.43 -9.72
N ALA A 7 76.28 28.93 -8.53
CA ALA A 7 77.56 28.68 -7.86
C ALA A 7 77.53 27.51 -6.85
N GLY A 8 76.35 26.91 -6.59
CA GLY A 8 76.21 25.74 -5.71
C GLY A 8 74.95 25.76 -4.84
N ALA A 9 74.82 24.74 -3.99
CA ALA A 9 73.74 24.62 -3.01
C ALA A 9 74.28 24.74 -1.59
N ALA A 10 73.62 25.54 -0.76
CA ALA A 10 73.87 25.61 0.68
C ALA A 10 72.66 25.04 1.43
N THR A 11 72.92 24.06 2.29
CA THR A 11 71.88 23.42 3.11
C THR A 11 72.08 23.80 4.57
N SER A 12 71.04 24.36 5.17
CA SER A 12 70.95 24.61 6.60
C SER A 12 69.87 23.69 7.19
N ILE A 13 70.19 22.97 8.27
CA ILE A 13 69.20 22.26 9.06
C ILE A 13 68.67 23.26 10.09
N ALA A 14 67.44 23.71 9.91
CA ALA A 14 66.74 24.44 10.97
C ALA A 14 66.64 23.50 12.17
N GLY A 15 67.06 23.95 13.35
CA GLY A 15 66.89 23.18 14.59
C GLY A 15 65.40 22.82 14.81
N PRO A 16 65.09 21.85 15.68
CA PRO A 16 63.72 21.46 15.94
C PRO A 16 62.91 22.69 16.37
N LEU A 17 61.86 23.03 15.61
CA LEU A 17 60.91 24.06 15.98
C LEU A 17 60.34 23.68 17.35
N ARG A 18 60.62 24.50 18.37
CA ARG A 18 60.03 24.31 19.70
C ARG A 18 58.57 24.75 19.62
N ALA A 19 57.66 23.79 19.54
CA ALA A 19 56.24 24.04 19.73
C ALA A 19 56.04 24.64 21.13
N THR A 20 55.55 25.87 21.17
CA THR A 20 55.26 26.61 22.40
C THR A 20 53.79 26.47 22.79
N TYR A 21 52.92 26.13 21.84
CA TYR A 21 51.48 25.95 22.01
C TYR A 21 51.05 24.56 21.54
N PRO A 22 49.98 23.98 22.12
CA PRO A 22 49.30 22.82 21.54
C PRO A 22 48.74 23.13 20.15
N ALA A 23 48.64 22.12 19.29
CA ALA A 23 47.99 22.27 17.99
C ALA A 23 46.53 22.72 18.17
N PRO A 24 46.02 23.65 17.35
CA PRO A 24 44.62 24.07 17.42
C PRO A 24 43.67 22.94 17.02
N ALA A 25 42.43 23.01 17.49
CA ALA A 25 41.34 22.10 17.15
C ALA A 25 40.21 22.85 16.45
N ALA A 26 39.54 22.20 15.50
CA ALA A 26 38.32 22.71 14.89
C ALA A 26 37.10 22.24 15.72
N LEU A 27 36.18 23.15 16.00
CA LEU A 27 34.97 22.88 16.81
C LEU A 27 33.76 22.44 15.97
N GLY A 28 33.82 22.62 14.65
CA GLY A 28 32.76 22.27 13.70
C GLY A 28 32.90 23.06 12.39
N ASP A 29 32.05 22.78 11.41
CA ASP A 29 31.91 23.63 10.22
C ASP A 29 31.11 24.91 10.57
N LEU A 30 31.37 26.02 9.88
CA LEU A 30 30.58 27.25 10.02
C LEU A 30 29.21 27.12 9.31
N PRO A 31 28.16 27.80 9.80
CA PRO A 31 26.86 27.83 9.11
C PRO A 31 26.99 28.41 7.70
N GLU A 32 26.04 28.08 6.84
CA GLU A 32 25.95 28.69 5.51
C GLU A 32 25.44 30.12 5.61
N GLU A 33 26.10 31.03 4.90
CA GLU A 33 25.76 32.45 4.87
C GLU A 33 25.13 32.87 3.54
N VAL A 34 24.17 33.79 3.57
CA VAL A 34 23.53 34.34 2.38
C VAL A 34 23.60 35.86 2.45
N PHE A 35 24.11 36.49 1.40
CA PHE A 35 24.32 37.93 1.31
C PHE A 35 23.68 38.52 0.06
N ASP A 36 23.20 39.75 0.14
CA ASP A 36 22.71 40.47 -1.03
C ASP A 36 23.86 41.13 -1.79
N GLU A 37 23.82 41.06 -3.12
CA GLU A 37 24.78 41.74 -4.00
C GLU A 37 24.80 43.25 -3.74
N GLY A 38 25.98 43.85 -3.77
CA GLY A 38 26.15 45.29 -3.67
C GLY A 38 26.05 45.86 -2.25
N THR A 39 25.89 45.02 -1.22
CA THR A 39 25.89 45.44 0.20
C THR A 39 27.27 45.80 0.75
N GLY A 40 28.33 45.61 -0.05
CA GLY A 40 29.72 45.73 0.38
C GLY A 40 30.23 44.47 1.09
N PRO A 41 31.52 44.41 1.43
CA PRO A 41 32.13 43.23 2.04
C PRO A 41 31.44 42.82 3.35
N GLN A 42 31.00 41.57 3.43
CA GLN A 42 30.35 41.00 4.60
C GLN A 42 31.38 40.35 5.51
N LEU A 43 31.31 40.66 6.81
CA LEU A 43 32.28 40.20 7.79
C LEU A 43 31.74 38.99 8.54
N VAL A 44 32.50 37.89 8.54
CA VAL A 44 32.18 36.65 9.24
C VAL A 44 33.26 36.39 10.29
N GLU A 45 32.86 36.27 11.55
CA GLU A 45 33.76 35.93 12.66
C GLU A 45 34.06 34.43 12.63
N THR A 46 35.28 34.05 12.23
CA THR A 46 35.64 32.63 12.06
C THR A 46 36.46 32.05 13.20
N GLU A 47 37.00 32.90 14.09
CA GLU A 47 37.79 32.46 15.25
C GLU A 47 37.00 31.56 16.19
N VAL A 48 35.69 31.78 16.32
CA VAL A 48 34.78 31.00 17.16
C VAL A 48 34.68 29.52 16.77
N ALA A 49 35.12 29.17 15.55
CA ALA A 49 35.15 27.79 15.08
C ALA A 49 36.44 27.03 15.44
N PHE A 50 37.37 27.67 16.15
CA PHE A 50 38.65 27.09 16.53
C PHE A 50 38.90 27.21 18.04
N GLU A 51 39.55 26.19 18.59
CA GLU A 51 40.12 26.21 19.93
C GLU A 51 41.65 26.19 19.84
N GLY A 52 42.32 27.07 20.58
CA GLY A 52 43.78 27.12 20.66
C GLY A 52 44.30 28.49 21.11
N ALA A 53 45.60 28.57 21.37
CA ALA A 53 46.29 29.80 21.77
C ALA A 53 47.22 30.29 20.64
N ASP A 54 47.42 31.62 20.59
CA ASP A 54 48.30 32.30 19.64
C ASP A 54 48.02 31.94 18.19
N LEU A 55 46.74 31.98 17.82
CA LEU A 55 46.27 31.59 16.49
C LEU A 55 46.57 32.68 15.47
N THR A 56 47.10 32.27 14.32
CA THR A 56 47.16 33.06 13.09
C THR A 56 46.24 32.44 12.06
N PHE A 57 45.44 33.27 11.41
CA PHE A 57 44.40 32.84 10.48
C PHE A 57 44.81 33.07 9.03
N THR A 58 44.48 32.11 8.17
CA THR A 58 44.63 32.21 6.72
C THR A 58 43.40 31.62 6.03
N VAL A 59 43.10 32.08 4.81
CA VAL A 59 41.96 31.60 4.03
C VAL A 59 42.44 31.01 2.71
N MET A 60 41.84 29.89 2.30
CA MET A 60 42.11 29.19 1.05
C MET A 60 40.81 28.84 0.33
N GLY A 61 40.90 28.66 -0.99
CA GLY A 61 39.81 28.16 -1.83
C GLY A 61 39.53 29.06 -3.03
N PRO A 62 38.64 28.63 -3.95
CA PRO A 62 38.34 29.36 -5.17
C PRO A 62 37.87 30.80 -4.91
N ALA A 63 37.08 31.01 -3.86
CA ALA A 63 36.63 32.34 -3.47
C ALA A 63 37.73 33.21 -2.85
N ALA A 64 38.78 32.63 -2.26
CA ALA A 64 39.94 33.39 -1.78
C ALA A 64 40.88 33.80 -2.93
N SER A 65 41.01 32.96 -3.97
CA SER A 65 41.92 33.23 -5.09
C SER A 65 41.27 33.96 -6.28
N ALA A 66 39.97 33.81 -6.49
CA ALA A 66 39.23 34.42 -7.60
C ALA A 66 38.09 35.36 -7.16
N GLY A 67 37.61 35.20 -5.94
CA GLY A 67 36.45 35.92 -5.41
C GLY A 67 36.77 36.90 -4.30
N GLY A 68 38.00 37.40 -4.19
CA GLY A 68 38.36 38.52 -3.30
C GLY A 68 38.20 38.32 -1.79
N ALA A 69 37.86 37.13 -1.30
CA ALA A 69 37.70 36.90 0.14
C ALA A 69 39.04 37.05 0.87
N ALA A 70 39.07 37.88 1.91
CA ALA A 70 40.26 38.21 2.69
C ALA A 70 40.01 37.98 4.18
N ILE A 71 41.02 37.53 4.93
CA ILE A 71 40.91 37.30 6.37
C ILE A 71 41.93 38.13 7.12
N ASP A 72 41.53 38.76 8.22
CA ASP A 72 42.47 39.36 9.15
C ASP A 72 43.25 38.23 9.86
N PRO A 73 44.58 38.15 9.67
CA PRO A 73 45.36 37.04 10.19
C PRO A 73 45.44 37.00 11.72
N ARG A 74 45.08 38.09 12.42
CA ARG A 74 45.14 38.18 13.88
C ARG A 74 43.79 37.89 14.54
N THR A 75 42.69 38.30 13.93
CA THR A 75 41.34 38.17 14.51
C THR A 75 40.50 37.08 13.88
N GLY A 76 40.93 36.51 12.75
CA GLY A 76 40.13 35.51 12.04
C GLY A 76 38.83 36.07 11.45
N VAL A 77 38.67 37.39 11.36
CA VAL A 77 37.50 37.99 10.70
C VAL A 77 37.68 37.87 9.19
N LEU A 78 36.78 37.13 8.55
CA LEU A 78 36.76 36.91 7.11
C LEU A 78 35.83 37.93 6.44
N ALA A 79 36.36 38.72 5.51
CA ALA A 79 35.60 39.60 4.64
C ALA A 79 35.27 38.88 3.32
N ILE A 80 33.98 38.73 3.02
CA ILE A 80 33.45 38.15 1.79
C ILE A 80 32.89 39.28 0.92
N PRO A 81 33.45 39.52 -0.28
CA PRO A 81 32.92 40.51 -1.20
C PRO A 81 31.54 40.11 -1.75
N THR A 82 30.68 41.10 -1.93
CA THR A 82 29.31 40.93 -2.45
C THR A 82 29.09 41.69 -3.75
N GLU A 83 30.14 42.18 -4.43
CA GLU A 83 29.95 43.02 -5.63
C GLU A 83 29.45 42.24 -6.86
N ARG A 84 29.37 40.90 -6.78
CA ARG A 84 28.83 40.05 -7.84
C ARG A 84 28.12 38.85 -7.22
N PRO A 85 27.12 38.27 -7.91
CA PRO A 85 26.43 37.09 -7.44
C PRO A 85 27.37 35.89 -7.43
N VAL A 86 27.26 35.05 -6.40
CA VAL A 86 28.05 33.85 -6.21
C VAL A 86 27.11 32.73 -5.78
N SER A 87 26.92 31.72 -6.63
CA SER A 87 26.16 30.53 -6.27
C SER A 87 27.11 29.45 -5.73
N GLY A 88 26.91 29.04 -4.47
CA GLY A 88 27.67 27.96 -3.84
C GLY A 88 29.14 28.30 -3.57
N GLY A 89 29.42 29.53 -3.17
CA GLY A 89 30.73 30.00 -2.73
C GLY A 89 31.27 29.16 -1.57
N ARG A 90 32.59 28.91 -1.58
CA ARG A 90 33.27 28.10 -0.55
C ARG A 90 34.64 28.65 -0.22
N VAL A 91 34.92 28.77 1.07
CA VAL A 91 36.28 29.02 1.59
C VAL A 91 36.62 28.02 2.70
N THR A 92 37.92 27.78 2.86
CA THR A 92 38.48 27.04 3.99
C THR A 92 39.33 27.99 4.81
N VAL A 93 38.96 28.18 6.08
CA VAL A 93 39.75 28.94 7.05
C VAL A 93 40.71 27.98 7.74
N ILE A 94 41.94 28.45 7.95
CA ILE A 94 43.01 27.70 8.60
C ILE A 94 43.52 28.53 9.78
N ALA A 95 43.36 28.02 10.99
CA ALA A 95 43.99 28.56 12.19
C ALA A 95 45.28 27.78 12.47
N ALA A 96 46.40 28.47 12.65
CA ALA A 96 47.71 27.87 12.89
C ALA A 96 48.44 28.53 14.05
N ASN A 97 49.24 27.74 14.77
CA ASN A 97 50.19 28.21 15.78
C ASN A 97 51.46 27.35 15.73
N SER A 98 52.38 27.54 16.68
CA SER A 98 53.63 26.76 16.74
C SER A 98 53.45 25.24 16.93
N GLY A 99 52.27 24.78 17.35
CA GLY A 99 51.93 23.37 17.56
C GLY A 99 51.30 22.66 16.38
N GLY A 100 50.73 23.40 15.41
CA GLY A 100 50.07 22.81 14.24
C GLY A 100 49.03 23.73 13.60
N ALA A 101 48.10 23.15 12.84
CA ALA A 101 47.02 23.88 12.19
C ALA A 101 45.71 23.07 12.12
N ALA A 102 44.58 23.75 12.23
CA ALA A 102 43.22 23.22 12.10
C ALA A 102 42.51 23.89 10.91
N ARG A 103 41.45 23.26 10.39
CA ARG A 103 40.70 23.77 9.22
C ARG A 103 39.20 23.68 9.42
N VAL A 104 38.48 24.70 8.96
CA VAL A 104 37.02 24.80 8.98
C VAL A 104 36.52 25.29 7.62
N ARG A 105 35.37 24.79 7.16
CA ARG A 105 34.76 25.23 5.90
C ARG A 105 33.60 26.18 6.15
N LEU A 106 33.49 27.18 5.29
CA LEU A 106 32.34 28.08 5.18
C LEU A 106 31.76 27.99 3.77
N ARG A 107 30.43 27.87 3.69
CA ARG A 107 29.66 28.00 2.45
C ARG A 107 28.94 29.34 2.47
N PHE A 108 28.87 29.98 1.31
CA PHE A 108 28.12 31.22 1.19
C PHE A 108 27.48 31.37 -0.19
N THR A 109 26.39 32.13 -0.25
CA THR A 109 25.76 32.58 -1.49
C THR A 109 25.69 34.09 -1.48
N VAL A 110 26.05 34.72 -2.60
CA VAL A 110 25.74 36.15 -2.85
C VAL A 110 24.60 36.17 -3.86
N GLU A 111 23.42 36.54 -3.40
CA GLU A 111 22.23 36.62 -4.23
C GLU A 111 22.25 37.90 -5.06
N GLN A 112 21.82 37.80 -6.31
CA GLN A 112 21.75 38.96 -7.19
C GLN A 112 20.78 39.98 -6.58
N ALA A 113 21.21 41.23 -6.49
CA ALA A 113 20.34 42.29 -6.01
C ALA A 113 19.20 42.41 -7.00
N PHE A 114 17.99 42.01 -6.59
CA PHE A 114 16.80 42.36 -7.31
C PHE A 114 16.71 43.88 -7.24
N GLY A 115 17.09 44.55 -8.33
CA GLY A 115 16.97 45.98 -8.42
C GLY A 115 15.53 46.33 -8.05
N GLU A 116 15.36 47.11 -6.97
CA GLU A 116 14.22 47.98 -6.75
C GLU A 116 14.19 49.03 -7.88
N ALA A 117 14.02 48.55 -9.12
CA ALA A 117 13.37 49.33 -10.13
C ALA A 117 11.98 49.60 -9.54
N ALA A 118 11.69 50.87 -9.27
CA ALA A 118 10.38 51.34 -8.85
C ALA A 118 9.32 50.52 -9.60
N LEU A 119 8.65 49.60 -8.89
CA LEU A 119 7.69 48.71 -9.49
C LEU A 119 6.69 49.61 -10.21
N PRO A 120 6.42 49.38 -11.51
CA PRO A 120 5.28 50.02 -12.13
C PRO A 120 4.09 49.72 -11.23
N VAL A 121 3.36 50.76 -10.82
CA VAL A 121 2.11 50.64 -10.05
C VAL A 121 1.36 49.43 -10.59
N GLU A 122 1.35 48.33 -9.82
CA GLU A 122 1.01 47.01 -10.32
C GLU A 122 -0.39 47.08 -10.92
N ALA A 123 -0.47 46.88 -12.23
CA ALA A 123 -1.76 46.70 -12.87
C ALA A 123 -2.43 45.51 -12.19
N ALA A 124 -3.68 45.70 -11.73
CA ALA A 124 -4.46 44.62 -11.14
C ALA A 124 -4.40 43.38 -12.07
N PRO A 125 -4.24 42.16 -11.51
CA PRO A 125 -4.21 40.97 -12.33
C PRO A 125 -5.48 40.87 -13.18
N ARG A 126 -5.36 40.41 -14.42
CA ARG A 126 -6.49 40.28 -15.32
C ARG A 126 -7.59 39.39 -14.72
N THR A 127 -8.84 39.72 -15.01
CA THR A 127 -10.01 38.88 -14.68
C THR A 127 -9.92 37.53 -15.39
N LEU A 128 -10.29 36.46 -14.70
CA LEU A 128 -10.36 35.11 -15.27
C LEU A 128 -11.67 34.94 -16.07
N GLY A 129 -11.54 34.60 -17.36
CA GLY A 129 -12.63 34.26 -18.25
C GLY A 129 -12.96 32.76 -18.26
N ALA A 130 -13.98 32.39 -19.04
CA ALA A 130 -14.46 31.00 -19.12
C ALA A 130 -13.39 29.99 -19.59
N ALA A 131 -12.43 30.41 -20.40
CA ALA A 131 -11.33 29.57 -20.88
C ALA A 131 -10.20 29.39 -19.83
N ASP A 132 -10.19 30.22 -18.79
CA ASP A 132 -9.11 30.25 -17.80
C ASP A 132 -9.33 29.27 -16.65
N VAL A 133 -10.55 28.74 -16.50
CA VAL A 133 -10.94 27.83 -15.41
C VAL A 133 -11.65 26.62 -15.99
N ALA A 134 -11.26 25.43 -15.55
CA ALA A 134 -11.91 24.17 -15.85
C ALA A 134 -12.26 23.44 -14.55
N ILE A 135 -13.55 23.21 -14.29
CA ILE A 135 -13.97 22.29 -13.22
C ILE A 135 -13.69 20.87 -13.71
N LEU A 136 -12.68 20.22 -13.15
CA LEU A 136 -12.13 18.96 -13.66
C LEU A 136 -13.04 17.77 -13.32
N CYS A 137 -13.31 17.60 -12.03
CA CYS A 137 -14.12 16.52 -11.51
C CYS A 137 -14.66 16.88 -10.13
N CYS A 138 -15.70 16.17 -9.74
CA CYS A 138 -16.31 16.30 -8.42
C CYS A 138 -16.15 14.97 -7.69
N VAL A 139 -15.76 15.04 -6.41
CA VAL A 139 -15.45 13.86 -5.59
C VAL A 139 -16.51 13.74 -4.52
N TRP A 140 -17.19 12.59 -4.44
CA TRP A 140 -18.12 12.30 -3.35
C TRP A 140 -17.39 12.34 -1.99
N ARG A 141 -17.98 13.04 -1.01
CA ARG A 141 -17.40 13.26 0.32
C ARG A 141 -18.42 12.96 1.41
N PRO A 142 -18.24 11.92 2.24
CA PRO A 142 -17.14 10.94 2.20
C PRO A 142 -17.16 10.10 0.90
N ALA A 143 -16.03 9.45 0.58
CA ALA A 143 -15.94 8.61 -0.61
C ALA A 143 -16.99 7.47 -0.56
N GLY A 144 -17.55 7.13 -1.72
CA GLY A 144 -18.50 6.01 -1.86
C GLY A 144 -19.98 6.33 -1.55
N GLN A 145 -20.31 7.59 -1.24
CA GLN A 145 -21.69 8.05 -1.08
C GLN A 145 -22.19 8.85 -2.30
N GLY A 146 -23.41 9.37 -2.28
CA GLY A 146 -24.06 10.03 -3.44
C GLY A 146 -24.83 11.33 -3.12
N VAL A 147 -24.66 11.89 -1.92
CA VAL A 147 -25.42 13.03 -1.40
C VAL A 147 -24.60 14.32 -1.41
N THR A 148 -23.31 14.27 -1.11
CA THR A 148 -22.48 15.49 -0.98
C THR A 148 -21.09 15.34 -1.58
N PHE A 149 -20.55 16.39 -2.16
CA PHE A 149 -19.31 16.32 -2.92
C PHE A 149 -18.52 17.63 -2.93
N THR A 150 -17.27 17.53 -3.37
CA THR A 150 -16.33 18.65 -3.47
C THR A 150 -15.69 18.68 -4.86
N PRO A 151 -15.65 19.82 -5.56
CA PRO A 151 -15.02 19.93 -6.87
C PRO A 151 -13.50 20.10 -6.81
N LEU A 152 -12.85 19.71 -7.90
CA LEU A 152 -11.49 20.09 -8.25
C LEU A 152 -11.53 21.07 -9.42
N ALA A 153 -10.76 22.15 -9.33
CA ALA A 153 -10.63 23.14 -10.40
C ALA A 153 -9.21 23.15 -10.95
N ARG A 154 -9.05 23.37 -12.26
CA ARG A 154 -7.79 23.70 -12.90
C ARG A 154 -7.87 25.11 -13.45
N LEU A 155 -6.79 25.87 -13.35
CA LEU A 155 -6.70 27.23 -13.86
C LEU A 155 -5.72 27.31 -15.05
N PRO A 156 -6.04 26.73 -16.22
CA PRO A 156 -5.13 26.75 -17.37
C PRO A 156 -4.78 28.16 -17.85
N GLY A 157 -5.65 29.14 -17.59
CA GLY A 157 -5.40 30.55 -17.93
C GLY A 157 -4.24 31.19 -17.18
N LEU A 158 -3.84 30.60 -16.05
CA LEU A 158 -2.71 31.05 -15.26
C LEU A 158 -1.42 30.27 -15.57
N ALA A 159 -1.43 29.40 -16.60
CA ALA A 159 -0.23 28.67 -16.98
C ALA A 159 0.86 29.64 -17.46
N GLY A 160 1.98 29.68 -16.75
CA GLY A 160 3.09 30.59 -17.01
C GLY A 160 3.01 31.93 -16.28
N GLU A 161 1.91 32.21 -15.57
CA GLU A 161 1.79 33.36 -14.68
C GLU A 161 2.44 33.05 -13.32
N THR A 162 2.98 34.07 -12.66
CA THR A 162 3.32 33.97 -11.24
C THR A 162 2.02 34.05 -10.43
N VAL A 163 1.70 33.01 -9.66
CA VAL A 163 0.46 32.93 -8.88
C VAL A 163 0.81 32.70 -7.43
N GLU A 164 0.55 33.69 -6.58
CA GLU A 164 0.81 33.58 -5.13
C GLU A 164 -0.45 33.24 -4.34
N GLY A 165 -1.63 33.61 -4.86
CA GLY A 165 -2.90 33.28 -4.20
C GLY A 165 -4.01 33.01 -5.20
N VAL A 166 -4.86 32.05 -4.86
CA VAL A 166 -6.14 31.80 -5.52
C VAL A 166 -7.19 31.67 -4.43
N GLU A 167 -8.30 32.37 -4.63
CA GLU A 167 -9.49 32.26 -3.79
C GLU A 167 -10.70 31.91 -4.63
N TRP A 168 -11.70 31.35 -3.96
CA TRP A 168 -12.98 31.00 -4.55
C TRP A 168 -14.14 31.45 -3.66
N THR A 169 -15.33 31.56 -4.27
CA THR A 169 -16.58 31.81 -3.55
C THR A 169 -17.75 31.10 -4.24
N ASP A 170 -18.73 30.66 -3.44
CA ASP A 170 -20.03 30.09 -3.85
C ASP A 170 -21.20 31.06 -3.60
N ALA A 171 -20.92 32.33 -3.28
CA ALA A 171 -21.94 33.34 -3.05
C ALA A 171 -22.77 33.60 -4.33
N PRO A 172 -24.12 33.73 -4.22
CA PRO A 172 -24.98 34.01 -5.36
C PRO A 172 -24.72 35.41 -5.94
N ASP A 173 -25.03 35.57 -7.22
CA ASP A 173 -24.85 36.82 -7.98
C ASP A 173 -25.69 37.98 -7.41
N ASP A 174 -26.78 37.64 -6.71
CA ASP A 174 -27.85 38.55 -6.28
C ASP A 174 -27.60 39.24 -4.94
N ALA A 175 -26.34 39.40 -4.51
CA ALA A 175 -26.06 40.39 -3.48
C ALA A 175 -26.61 41.72 -4.03
N PRO A 176 -27.58 42.37 -3.35
CA PRO A 176 -28.34 43.49 -3.91
C PRO A 176 -27.41 44.54 -4.52
N ASP A 177 -27.78 45.21 -5.62
CA ASP A 177 -26.95 46.21 -6.31
C ASP A 177 -26.51 47.38 -5.40
N ASP A 178 -27.14 47.52 -4.23
CA ASP A 178 -26.84 48.43 -3.13
C ASP A 178 -25.95 47.83 -2.03
N ALA A 179 -25.53 46.57 -2.16
CA ALA A 179 -24.35 46.04 -1.51
C ALA A 179 -23.12 46.72 -2.13
N PRO A 180 -22.09 47.06 -1.35
CA PRO A 180 -20.89 47.69 -1.89
C PRO A 180 -20.35 46.85 -3.06
N GLU A 181 -19.82 47.51 -4.10
CA GLU A 181 -19.28 46.98 -5.37
C GLU A 181 -18.24 45.82 -5.22
N TYR A 182 -17.96 45.42 -3.99
CA TYR A 182 -17.15 44.30 -3.56
C TYR A 182 -17.97 43.37 -2.64
N LEU A 183 -18.12 42.09 -3.02
CA LEU A 183 -18.48 41.04 -2.06
C LEU A 183 -17.57 41.20 -0.82
N PRO A 184 -18.11 41.23 0.42
CA PRO A 184 -17.28 41.39 1.60
C PRO A 184 -16.16 40.33 1.59
N GLU A 185 -14.94 40.74 1.92
CA GLU A 185 -13.74 39.88 1.90
C GLU A 185 -13.95 38.53 2.63
N ALA A 186 -14.87 38.52 3.61
CA ALA A 186 -15.33 37.35 4.36
C ALA A 186 -15.97 36.21 3.53
N HIS A 187 -16.36 36.44 2.27
CA HIS A 187 -16.98 35.42 1.41
C HIS A 187 -15.98 34.68 0.52
N TRP A 188 -14.73 35.13 0.47
CA TRP A 188 -13.67 34.48 -0.29
C TRP A 188 -12.92 33.48 0.58
N ARG A 189 -12.67 32.30 0.03
CA ARG A 189 -11.98 31.21 0.71
C ARG A 189 -10.75 30.81 -0.11
N PRO A 190 -9.59 30.53 0.52
CA PRO A 190 -8.42 30.10 -0.22
C PRO A 190 -8.69 28.77 -0.93
N ALA A 191 -8.28 28.70 -2.19
CA ALA A 191 -8.21 27.46 -2.96
C ALA A 191 -6.85 26.80 -2.71
N ARG A 192 -6.83 25.52 -2.38
CA ARG A 192 -5.57 24.84 -2.02
C ARG A 192 -4.93 24.22 -3.26
N PRO A 193 -3.66 24.52 -3.59
CA PRO A 193 -2.94 23.80 -4.62
C PRO A 193 -2.88 22.30 -4.34
N LYS A 194 -3.24 21.47 -5.33
CA LYS A 194 -3.17 20.02 -5.23
C LYS A 194 -1.72 19.56 -5.37
N ALA A 195 -1.21 18.89 -4.33
CA ALA A 195 0.19 18.44 -4.31
C ALA A 195 0.52 17.57 -5.52
N GLY A 196 1.57 17.94 -6.26
CA GLY A 196 2.05 17.21 -7.44
C GLY A 196 1.29 17.50 -8.76
N GLU A 197 0.26 18.36 -8.75
CA GLU A 197 -0.50 18.72 -9.95
C GLU A 197 -0.54 20.25 -10.12
N ALA A 198 0.44 20.79 -10.85
CA ALA A 198 0.56 22.23 -11.08
C ALA A 198 -0.73 22.82 -11.71
N GLY A 199 -1.19 23.95 -11.17
CA GLY A 199 -2.39 24.65 -11.63
C GLY A 199 -3.72 23.97 -11.29
N VAL A 200 -3.72 22.89 -10.50
CA VAL A 200 -4.93 22.23 -9.99
C VAL A 200 -5.13 22.58 -8.52
N TYR A 201 -6.38 22.88 -8.16
CA TYR A 201 -6.78 23.34 -6.83
C TYR A 201 -7.94 22.51 -6.26
N GLU A 202 -7.84 22.20 -4.96
CA GLU A 202 -8.88 21.56 -4.15
C GLU A 202 -9.75 22.63 -3.47
N ILE A 203 -11.07 22.53 -3.63
CA ILE A 203 -12.03 23.58 -3.23
C ILE A 203 -12.78 23.16 -1.95
N PHE A 204 -12.16 23.30 -0.79
CA PHE A 204 -12.75 22.86 0.48
C PHE A 204 -13.70 23.88 1.09
N ALA A 205 -14.83 23.45 1.64
CA ALA A 205 -15.82 24.33 2.26
C ALA A 205 -15.23 25.28 3.32
N THR A 206 -14.23 24.86 4.10
CA THR A 206 -13.60 25.70 5.13
C THR A 206 -12.38 26.48 4.64
N GLY A 207 -12.03 26.39 3.34
CA GLY A 207 -10.78 26.92 2.78
C GLY A 207 -9.52 26.19 3.28
N ARG A 208 -9.65 25.18 4.15
CA ARG A 208 -8.55 24.40 4.69
C ARG A 208 -8.88 22.92 4.60
N PRO A 209 -7.90 22.04 4.31
CA PRO A 209 -8.14 20.62 4.41
C PRO A 209 -8.51 20.27 5.87
N PRO A 210 -9.44 19.34 6.09
CA PRO A 210 -9.68 18.81 7.43
C PRO A 210 -8.37 18.20 7.98
N PRO A 211 -8.13 18.25 9.31
CA PRO A 211 -7.11 17.43 9.94
C PRO A 211 -7.24 15.96 9.53
N ALA A 212 -6.12 15.24 9.47
CA ALA A 212 -6.14 13.83 9.12
C ALA A 212 -7.03 13.05 10.11
N GLY A 213 -8.09 12.42 9.59
CA GLY A 213 -9.07 11.68 10.39
C GLY A 213 -10.39 12.41 10.63
N ASP A 214 -10.46 13.71 10.38
CA ASP A 214 -11.69 14.48 10.47
C ASP A 214 -12.54 14.37 9.19
N PRO A 215 -13.88 14.42 9.30
CA PRO A 215 -14.76 14.40 8.14
C PRO A 215 -14.50 15.66 7.29
N ASP A 216 -14.11 15.43 6.03
CA ASP A 216 -13.95 16.46 5.01
C ASP A 216 -15.32 17.09 4.70
N PRO A 217 -15.58 18.36 5.08
CA PRO A 217 -16.88 18.96 4.86
C PRO A 217 -17.07 19.16 3.35
N ALA A 218 -18.01 18.39 2.79
CA ALA A 218 -18.42 18.51 1.41
C ALA A 218 -18.92 19.93 1.11
N LEU A 219 -18.56 20.46 -0.06
CA LEU A 219 -18.96 21.81 -0.45
C LEU A 219 -20.42 21.85 -0.93
N PHE A 220 -20.79 20.92 -1.80
CA PHE A 220 -22.12 20.89 -2.41
C PHE A 220 -22.89 19.66 -2.02
N ARG A 221 -24.23 19.77 -2.06
CA ARG A 221 -25.13 18.63 -2.07
C ARG A 221 -25.55 18.27 -3.50
N ALA A 222 -25.84 17.00 -3.75
CA ALA A 222 -26.29 16.50 -5.04
C ALA A 222 -27.67 17.08 -5.43
N ASP A 223 -28.53 17.33 -4.44
CA ASP A 223 -29.85 17.93 -4.60
C ASP A 223 -29.83 19.46 -4.73
N GLN A 224 -28.70 20.12 -4.44
CA GLN A 224 -28.55 21.57 -4.57
C GLN A 224 -28.54 21.96 -6.05
N THR A 225 -29.47 22.81 -6.49
CA THR A 225 -29.59 23.22 -7.91
C THR A 225 -28.66 24.37 -8.29
N ASP A 226 -28.30 25.23 -7.33
CA ASP A 226 -27.41 26.36 -7.56
C ASP A 226 -25.99 26.05 -7.09
N ARG A 227 -25.22 25.37 -7.95
CA ARG A 227 -23.84 24.97 -7.66
C ARG A 227 -22.92 25.74 -8.57
N ARG A 228 -22.43 26.88 -8.09
CA ARG A 228 -21.59 27.78 -8.85
C ARG A 228 -20.35 28.14 -8.05
N LEU A 229 -19.25 28.36 -8.76
CA LEU A 229 -18.01 28.86 -8.19
C LEU A 229 -17.50 30.04 -8.99
N ARG A 230 -16.98 31.04 -8.30
CA ARG A 230 -16.17 32.12 -8.87
C ARG A 230 -14.77 32.05 -8.28
N PHE A 231 -13.79 32.55 -9.03
CA PHE A 231 -12.38 32.54 -8.66
C PHE A 231 -11.79 33.95 -8.78
N ARG A 232 -10.82 34.25 -7.92
CA ARG A 232 -9.93 35.40 -8.08
C ARG A 232 -8.50 34.98 -7.74
N TRP A 233 -7.53 35.71 -8.26
CA TRP A 233 -6.12 35.37 -8.08
C TRP A 233 -5.26 36.61 -7.89
N ARG A 234 -4.05 36.43 -7.37
CA ARG A 234 -3.03 37.49 -7.24
C ARG A 234 -1.65 36.95 -7.57
N ALA A 235 -0.82 37.81 -8.14
CA ALA A 235 0.53 37.45 -8.54
C ALA A 235 1.53 37.50 -7.38
N LEU A 236 1.31 38.39 -6.41
CA LEU A 236 2.16 38.59 -5.23
C LEU A 236 1.36 38.52 -3.93
N SER A 237 2.05 38.28 -2.81
CA SER A 237 1.42 38.09 -1.49
C SER A 237 0.76 39.35 -0.95
N GLU A 238 1.26 40.52 -1.34
CA GLU A 238 0.73 41.85 -0.96
C GLU A 238 0.11 42.59 -2.17
N GLY A 239 0.00 41.94 -3.33
CA GLY A 239 -0.56 42.53 -4.54
C GLY A 239 -2.09 42.53 -4.56
N PRO A 240 -2.72 43.38 -5.39
CA PRO A 240 -4.17 43.40 -5.52
C PRO A 240 -4.70 42.06 -6.08
N TRP A 241 -5.89 41.65 -5.62
CA TRP A 241 -6.62 40.55 -6.24
C TRP A 241 -7.17 40.98 -7.60
N SER A 242 -7.26 40.02 -8.54
CA SER A 242 -8.04 40.19 -9.76
C SER A 242 -9.51 40.45 -9.43
N ASP A 243 -10.25 41.03 -10.38
CA ASP A 243 -11.71 40.97 -10.33
C ASP A 243 -12.20 39.51 -10.28
N PRO A 244 -13.38 39.26 -9.69
CA PRO A 244 -13.99 37.94 -9.69
C PRO A 244 -14.21 37.42 -11.11
N SER A 245 -13.92 36.14 -11.33
CA SER A 245 -14.24 35.46 -12.58
C SER A 245 -15.75 35.44 -12.85
N VAL A 246 -16.11 35.06 -14.07
CA VAL A 246 -17.48 34.56 -14.34
C VAL A 246 -17.81 33.38 -13.42
N ALA A 247 -19.10 33.12 -13.20
CA ALA A 247 -19.54 31.95 -12.45
C ALA A 247 -19.40 30.66 -13.27
N PHE A 248 -18.81 29.64 -12.68
CA PHE A 248 -18.64 28.31 -13.25
C PHE A 248 -19.64 27.34 -12.63
N GLU A 249 -20.46 26.70 -13.45
CA GLU A 249 -21.35 25.65 -12.99
C GLU A 249 -20.55 24.43 -12.54
N VAL A 250 -20.87 23.91 -11.37
CA VAL A 250 -20.25 22.72 -10.82
C VAL A 250 -21.12 21.51 -11.14
N PRO A 251 -20.67 20.61 -12.04
CA PRO A 251 -21.42 19.42 -12.36
C PRO A 251 -21.48 18.49 -11.15
N LEU A 252 -22.45 17.58 -11.14
CA LEU A 252 -22.39 16.45 -10.21
C LEU A 252 -21.12 15.63 -10.47
N PRO A 253 -20.59 14.91 -9.47
CA PRO A 253 -19.62 13.85 -9.70
C PRO A 253 -20.13 12.96 -10.82
N SER A 254 -19.51 13.05 -11.99
CA SER A 254 -19.67 12.02 -13.00
C SER A 254 -19.21 10.73 -12.34
N ALA A 255 -20.03 9.68 -12.40
CA ALA A 255 -19.54 8.35 -12.06
C ALA A 255 -18.20 8.20 -12.79
N PRO A 256 -17.09 7.90 -12.08
CA PRO A 256 -15.79 7.78 -12.74
C PRO A 256 -16.01 6.89 -13.96
N PRO A 257 -15.54 7.28 -15.16
CA PRO A 257 -15.80 6.52 -16.36
C PRO A 257 -15.49 5.08 -15.99
N ALA A 258 -16.49 4.21 -16.07
CA ALA A 258 -16.31 2.82 -15.72
C ALA A 258 -15.16 2.37 -16.60
N VAL A 259 -13.97 2.20 -16.03
CA VAL A 259 -12.86 1.62 -16.75
C VAL A 259 -13.38 0.23 -17.03
N ALA A 260 -13.88 0.03 -18.25
CA ALA A 260 -14.45 -1.22 -18.65
C ALA A 260 -13.35 -2.24 -18.41
N LEU A 261 -13.58 -3.16 -17.45
CA LEU A 261 -12.71 -4.31 -17.33
C LEU A 261 -12.65 -4.93 -18.72
N VAL A 262 -11.44 -5.23 -19.17
CA VAL A 262 -11.31 -6.04 -20.37
C VAL A 262 -11.98 -7.37 -20.04
N ALA A 263 -12.76 -7.98 -20.93
CA ALA A 263 -13.27 -9.29 -20.58
C ALA A 263 -12.09 -10.29 -20.49
N PRO A 264 -12.06 -11.24 -19.53
CA PRO A 264 -11.10 -12.34 -19.57
C PRO A 264 -11.14 -13.00 -20.96
N THR A 265 -9.98 -13.39 -21.49
CA THR A 265 -9.91 -13.91 -22.87
C THR A 265 -10.68 -15.22 -23.01
N SER A 266 -11.11 -15.54 -24.23
CA SER A 266 -11.74 -16.83 -24.54
C SER A 266 -10.88 -18.02 -24.12
N ALA A 267 -9.53 -17.92 -24.19
CA ALA A 267 -8.64 -18.99 -23.77
C ALA A 267 -8.66 -19.21 -22.25
N MET A 268 -8.62 -18.13 -21.47
CA MET A 268 -8.74 -18.20 -20.00
C MET A 268 -10.10 -18.76 -19.59
N LEU A 269 -11.17 -18.30 -20.25
CA LEU A 269 -12.52 -18.76 -19.95
C LEU A 269 -12.73 -20.21 -20.37
N GLN A 270 -12.18 -20.63 -21.51
CA GLN A 270 -12.20 -22.03 -21.92
C GLN A 270 -11.52 -22.90 -20.86
N ALA A 271 -10.35 -22.49 -20.35
CA ALA A 271 -9.65 -23.23 -19.31
C ALA A 271 -10.43 -23.26 -17.97
N ALA A 272 -11.02 -22.14 -17.54
CA ALA A 272 -11.82 -22.07 -16.32
C ALA A 272 -13.14 -22.87 -16.43
N MET A 273 -13.82 -22.79 -17.57
CA MET A 273 -15.14 -23.39 -17.78
C MET A 273 -15.09 -24.87 -18.15
N LEU A 274 -14.10 -25.31 -18.96
CA LEU A 274 -13.96 -26.73 -19.32
C LEU A 274 -13.39 -27.59 -18.18
N ASN A 275 -12.52 -27.03 -17.35
CA ASN A 275 -12.15 -27.66 -16.07
C ASN A 275 -13.26 -27.51 -15.00
N GLY A 276 -14.32 -26.79 -15.35
CA GLY A 276 -15.39 -26.36 -14.47
C GLY A 276 -16.22 -27.49 -13.87
N ALA A 277 -16.16 -28.72 -14.38
CA ALA A 277 -16.79 -29.89 -13.75
C ALA A 277 -16.40 -30.08 -12.27
N ARG A 278 -15.32 -29.40 -11.81
CA ARG A 278 -14.83 -29.38 -10.41
C ARG A 278 -15.16 -28.09 -9.62
N LEU A 279 -15.87 -27.12 -10.20
CA LEU A 279 -16.28 -25.90 -9.48
C LEU A 279 -17.37 -26.18 -8.42
N ARG A 280 -18.06 -27.32 -8.53
CA ARG A 280 -19.05 -27.77 -7.53
C ARG A 280 -18.34 -28.49 -6.38
N GLY A 281 -18.11 -27.80 -5.27
CA GLY A 281 -17.65 -28.41 -4.02
C GLY A 281 -16.99 -27.45 -3.06
N PHE A 282 -17.70 -26.85 -2.10
CA PHE A 282 -17.23 -26.83 -0.70
C PHE A 282 -17.62 -28.18 -0.11
N ASN A 283 -16.68 -29.10 0.09
CA ASN A 283 -17.00 -30.38 0.71
C ASN A 283 -15.78 -30.89 1.46
N ASP A 284 -16.04 -31.66 2.52
CA ASP A 284 -15.06 -32.17 3.49
C ASP A 284 -13.75 -32.58 2.82
N TYR A 285 -12.71 -31.77 3.03
CA TYR A 285 -11.38 -32.06 2.54
C TYR A 285 -10.66 -32.88 3.61
N ASP A 286 -10.50 -34.18 3.41
CA ASP A 286 -9.66 -35.02 4.29
C ASP A 286 -8.17 -34.69 4.09
N PHE A 287 -7.78 -33.48 4.48
CA PHE A 287 -6.41 -33.01 4.45
C PHE A 287 -5.72 -33.64 5.68
N LEU A 288 -5.05 -34.79 5.45
CA LEU A 288 -4.15 -35.49 6.37
C LEU A 288 -4.73 -36.66 7.20
N GLY A 289 -5.92 -37.19 6.91
CA GLY A 289 -6.49 -38.28 7.73
C GLY A 289 -6.97 -37.82 9.10
N TYR A 290 -7.15 -36.51 9.29
CA TYR A 290 -7.88 -35.96 10.42
C TYR A 290 -9.34 -35.80 10.00
N SER A 291 -10.23 -36.59 10.62
CA SER A 291 -11.67 -36.37 10.63
C SER A 291 -11.99 -34.87 10.72
N GLN A 292 -12.49 -34.27 9.63
CA GLN A 292 -12.80 -32.83 9.57
C GLN A 292 -13.93 -32.43 10.52
N LYS A 293 -14.79 -33.38 10.89
CA LYS A 293 -15.83 -33.19 11.92
C LYS A 293 -15.25 -32.70 13.25
N ASP A 294 -13.98 -32.99 13.51
CA ASP A 294 -13.26 -32.63 14.73
C ASP A 294 -12.05 -31.71 14.48
N ASN A 295 -11.85 -31.19 13.26
CA ASN A 295 -10.78 -30.22 12.97
C ASN A 295 -11.32 -28.78 12.89
N PRO A 296 -11.38 -28.08 14.04
CA PRO A 296 -11.95 -26.74 14.15
C PRO A 296 -11.12 -25.63 13.47
N TYR A 297 -9.98 -25.95 12.85
CA TYR A 297 -9.15 -24.99 12.09
C TYR A 297 -9.50 -24.93 10.61
N GLN A 298 -10.36 -25.82 10.11
CA GLN A 298 -10.72 -25.89 8.69
C GLN A 298 -12.22 -25.67 8.55
N SER A 299 -12.60 -24.66 7.76
CA SER A 299 -13.94 -24.62 7.18
C SER A 299 -14.05 -25.72 6.14
N THR A 300 -15.28 -26.11 5.80
CA THR A 300 -15.58 -26.74 4.51
C THR A 300 -14.90 -25.88 3.45
N CYS A 301 -13.84 -26.42 2.85
CA CYS A 301 -13.05 -25.71 1.86
C CYS A 301 -13.36 -26.29 0.49
N VAL A 302 -13.05 -25.52 -0.56
CA VAL A 302 -13.22 -26.03 -1.92
C VAL A 302 -12.42 -27.34 -2.05
N ARG A 303 -13.02 -28.38 -2.65
CA ARG A 303 -12.40 -29.70 -2.92
C ARG A 303 -11.04 -29.61 -3.62
N ASP A 304 -10.74 -28.43 -4.16
CA ASP A 304 -9.45 -28.02 -4.66
C ASP A 304 -9.24 -26.52 -4.34
N LYS A 305 -8.80 -26.20 -3.11
CA LYS A 305 -8.51 -24.81 -2.66
C LYS A 305 -7.74 -24.01 -3.71
N LYS A 306 -6.85 -24.71 -4.42
CA LYS A 306 -5.93 -24.15 -5.40
C LYS A 306 -6.63 -23.65 -6.67
N ARG A 307 -7.87 -24.07 -6.92
CA ARG A 307 -8.69 -23.66 -8.09
C ARG A 307 -9.93 -22.84 -7.72
N ALA A 308 -10.12 -22.49 -6.45
CA ALA A 308 -11.28 -21.72 -6.00
C ALA A 308 -11.39 -20.34 -6.68
N HIS A 309 -10.25 -19.76 -7.06
CA HIS A 309 -10.18 -18.48 -7.79
C HIS A 309 -10.88 -18.51 -9.15
N LEU A 310 -11.03 -19.67 -9.80
CA LEU A 310 -11.69 -19.81 -11.10
C LEU A 310 -13.15 -19.35 -11.08
N ALA A 311 -13.86 -19.55 -9.96
CA ALA A 311 -15.22 -19.06 -9.80
C ALA A 311 -15.27 -17.52 -9.86
N THR A 312 -14.27 -16.85 -9.27
CA THR A 312 -14.13 -15.38 -9.36
C THR A 312 -13.83 -14.95 -10.80
N ILE A 313 -12.97 -15.67 -11.53
CA ILE A 313 -12.67 -15.37 -12.95
C ILE A 313 -13.94 -15.46 -13.82
N VAL A 314 -14.74 -16.52 -13.63
CA VAL A 314 -16.02 -16.68 -14.34
C VAL A 314 -17.00 -15.55 -14.00
N ALA A 315 -17.10 -15.17 -12.72
CA ALA A 315 -17.94 -14.06 -12.29
C ALA A 315 -17.46 -12.70 -12.86
N LEU A 316 -16.14 -12.47 -12.93
CA LEU A 316 -15.56 -11.28 -13.56
C LEU A 316 -15.89 -11.22 -15.05
N ALA A 317 -15.84 -12.34 -15.76
CA ALA A 317 -16.23 -12.39 -17.16
C ALA A 317 -17.72 -12.15 -17.38
N ALA A 318 -18.58 -12.66 -16.50
CA ALA A 318 -20.00 -12.37 -16.52
C ALA A 318 -20.28 -10.88 -16.30
N TRP A 319 -19.61 -10.30 -15.30
CA TRP A 319 -19.69 -8.87 -14.99
C TRP A 319 -19.23 -7.99 -16.17
N ALA A 320 -18.14 -8.40 -16.84
CA ALA A 320 -17.64 -7.73 -18.04
C ALA A 320 -18.51 -7.97 -19.30
N GLY A 321 -19.63 -8.68 -19.18
CA GLY A 321 -20.58 -8.91 -20.28
C GLY A 321 -20.10 -9.93 -21.32
N HIS A 322 -19.20 -10.85 -20.97
CA HIS A 322 -18.69 -11.85 -21.91
C HIS A 322 -19.77 -12.86 -22.31
N THR A 323 -20.05 -12.96 -23.62
CA THR A 323 -21.18 -13.76 -24.15
C THR A 323 -20.80 -15.10 -24.78
N ALA A 324 -19.51 -15.40 -24.96
CA ALA A 324 -19.14 -16.67 -25.59
C ALA A 324 -19.55 -17.88 -24.75
N VAL A 325 -19.79 -18.99 -25.44
CA VAL A 325 -20.32 -20.23 -24.86
C VAL A 325 -19.23 -21.29 -24.79
N PHE A 326 -18.97 -21.81 -23.59
CA PHE A 326 -18.02 -22.88 -23.34
C PHE A 326 -18.73 -24.03 -22.61
N GLY A 327 -18.58 -25.26 -23.10
CA GLY A 327 -19.29 -26.42 -22.52
C GLY A 327 -20.81 -26.25 -22.49
N GLY A 328 -21.39 -25.50 -23.44
CA GLY A 328 -22.83 -25.24 -23.51
C GLY A 328 -23.37 -24.20 -22.51
N ARG A 329 -22.48 -23.40 -21.89
CA ARG A 329 -22.84 -22.32 -20.95
C ARG A 329 -22.12 -21.02 -21.28
N THR A 330 -22.76 -19.89 -21.01
CA THR A 330 -22.07 -18.59 -20.90
C THR A 330 -21.42 -18.42 -19.53
N ALA A 331 -20.54 -17.43 -19.38
CA ALA A 331 -19.97 -17.08 -18.08
C ALA A 331 -21.05 -16.72 -17.05
N ALA A 332 -22.07 -15.94 -17.45
CA ALA A 332 -23.18 -15.56 -16.58
C ALA A 332 -24.00 -16.77 -16.10
N GLN A 333 -24.37 -17.67 -17.02
CA GLN A 333 -25.07 -18.91 -16.67
C GLN A 333 -24.23 -19.76 -15.70
N ARG A 334 -22.92 -19.85 -15.94
CA ARG A 334 -22.03 -20.64 -15.09
C ARG A 334 -21.84 -20.03 -13.69
N ALA A 335 -21.75 -18.71 -13.60
CA ALA A 335 -21.69 -18.01 -12.31
C ALA A 335 -22.99 -18.20 -11.52
N ALA A 336 -24.16 -18.10 -12.16
CA ALA A 336 -25.45 -18.36 -11.52
C ALA A 336 -25.57 -19.81 -11.01
N GLU A 337 -25.19 -20.80 -11.84
CA GLU A 337 -25.13 -22.21 -11.41
C GLU A 337 -24.22 -22.41 -10.19
N GLN A 338 -23.11 -21.68 -10.13
CA GLN A 338 -22.17 -21.77 -9.02
C GLN A 338 -22.73 -21.19 -7.73
N LEU A 339 -23.36 -20.01 -7.80
CA LEU A 339 -24.01 -19.37 -6.66
C LEU A 339 -25.17 -20.23 -6.13
N THR A 340 -26.01 -20.77 -7.02
CA THR A 340 -27.06 -21.71 -6.64
C THR A 340 -26.48 -22.96 -5.98
N ALA A 341 -25.43 -23.57 -6.54
CA ALA A 341 -24.81 -24.75 -5.93
C ALA A 341 -24.33 -24.49 -4.50
N TRP A 342 -23.69 -23.33 -4.26
CA TRP A 342 -23.30 -22.91 -2.91
C TRP A 342 -24.50 -22.67 -2.00
N ALA A 343 -25.54 -22.00 -2.48
CA ALA A 343 -26.75 -21.75 -1.71
C ALA A 343 -27.54 -23.03 -1.37
N THR A 344 -27.35 -24.13 -2.10
CA THR A 344 -28.13 -25.37 -1.89
C THR A 344 -27.48 -26.45 -1.05
N ASP A 345 -26.15 -26.43 -0.89
CA ASP A 345 -25.43 -27.54 -0.24
C ASP A 345 -24.06 -27.12 0.33
N GLN A 346 -23.59 -25.90 0.04
CA GLN A 346 -22.16 -25.59 0.12
C GLN A 346 -21.92 -24.13 0.51
N ALA A 347 -22.71 -23.62 1.44
CA ALA A 347 -22.52 -22.26 1.92
C ALA A 347 -21.29 -22.19 2.85
N PRO A 348 -20.57 -21.05 2.87
CA PRO A 348 -19.41 -20.91 3.74
C PRO A 348 -19.82 -20.95 5.22
N ALA A 349 -19.04 -21.64 6.04
CA ALA A 349 -19.29 -21.78 7.47
C ALA A 349 -19.06 -20.48 8.27
N ALA A 350 -18.31 -19.52 7.70
CA ALA A 350 -17.92 -18.28 8.36
C ALA A 350 -17.22 -18.47 9.73
N ARG A 351 -16.39 -19.52 9.88
CA ARG A 351 -15.67 -19.78 11.15
C ARG A 351 -14.46 -18.86 11.36
N GLY A 352 -14.02 -18.19 10.31
CA GLY A 352 -12.80 -17.40 10.31
C GLY A 352 -11.53 -18.20 10.03
N GLY A 353 -10.38 -17.60 10.31
CA GLY A 353 -9.06 -18.23 10.16
C GLY A 353 -8.67 -18.54 8.72
N VAL A 354 -7.95 -19.66 8.52
CA VAL A 354 -7.48 -20.11 7.19
C VAL A 354 -8.63 -20.41 6.24
N GLY A 355 -9.77 -20.84 6.77
CA GLY A 355 -10.97 -21.11 5.99
C GLY A 355 -11.42 -19.93 5.13
N MET A 356 -11.14 -18.71 5.60
CA MET A 356 -11.57 -17.49 4.90
C MET A 356 -10.96 -17.32 3.52
N GLN A 357 -9.85 -17.99 3.20
CA GLN A 357 -9.32 -17.97 1.83
C GLN A 357 -10.36 -18.47 0.82
N CYS A 358 -11.07 -19.54 1.16
CA CYS A 358 -12.13 -20.10 0.31
C CYS A 358 -13.41 -19.28 0.42
N ASP A 359 -13.75 -18.85 1.64
CA ASP A 359 -14.93 -18.01 1.86
C ASP A 359 -14.85 -16.71 1.05
N LEU A 360 -13.65 -16.13 0.87
CA LEU A 360 -13.46 -14.92 0.09
C LEU A 360 -13.74 -15.16 -1.39
N MET A 361 -13.45 -16.36 -1.92
CA MET A 361 -13.77 -16.70 -3.31
C MET A 361 -15.28 -16.78 -3.53
N PHE A 362 -16.02 -17.28 -2.54
CA PHE A 362 -17.48 -17.18 -2.51
C PHE A 362 -17.92 -15.72 -2.47
N ALA A 363 -17.38 -14.93 -1.55
CA ALA A 363 -17.77 -13.53 -1.39
C ALA A 363 -17.50 -12.68 -2.65
N ASN A 364 -16.34 -12.89 -3.28
CA ASN A 364 -15.96 -12.26 -4.54
C ASN A 364 -16.97 -12.57 -5.66
N CYS A 365 -17.33 -13.84 -5.80
CA CYS A 365 -18.30 -14.29 -6.80
C CYS A 365 -19.71 -13.75 -6.50
N ALA A 366 -20.13 -13.73 -5.22
CA ALA A 366 -21.42 -13.20 -4.81
C ALA A 366 -21.52 -11.68 -5.03
N ALA A 367 -20.47 -10.91 -4.72
CA ALA A 367 -20.37 -9.48 -4.97
C ALA A 367 -20.53 -9.14 -6.46
N LEU A 368 -19.77 -9.81 -7.33
CA LEU A 368 -19.86 -9.64 -8.78
C LEU A 368 -21.21 -10.12 -9.32
N GLY A 369 -21.70 -11.26 -8.82
CA GLY A 369 -22.98 -11.83 -9.20
C GLY A 369 -24.14 -10.89 -8.93
N ARG A 370 -24.23 -10.32 -7.72
CA ARG A 370 -25.24 -9.33 -7.33
C ARG A 370 -25.18 -8.06 -8.19
N ALA A 371 -23.98 -7.63 -8.56
CA ALA A 371 -23.78 -6.49 -9.46
C ALA A 371 -24.09 -6.81 -10.94
N THR A 372 -24.37 -8.06 -11.29
CA THR A 372 -24.60 -8.51 -12.68
C THR A 372 -26.02 -9.07 -12.82
N PRO A 373 -27.00 -8.30 -13.35
CA PRO A 373 -28.40 -8.74 -13.44
C PRO A 373 -28.58 -10.12 -14.11
N ALA A 374 -27.85 -10.40 -15.20
CA ALA A 374 -27.91 -11.69 -15.88
C ALA A 374 -27.46 -12.90 -15.03
N VAL A 375 -26.70 -12.66 -13.96
CA VAL A 375 -26.31 -13.67 -12.97
C VAL A 375 -27.31 -13.68 -11.82
N TRP A 376 -27.51 -12.53 -11.16
CA TRP A 376 -28.35 -12.44 -9.97
C TRP A 376 -29.79 -12.85 -10.24
N ASP A 377 -30.37 -12.39 -11.36
CA ASP A 377 -31.76 -12.68 -11.71
C ASP A 377 -32.01 -14.16 -12.04
N ALA A 378 -30.95 -14.90 -12.40
CA ALA A 378 -31.01 -16.34 -12.65
C ALA A 378 -30.92 -17.20 -11.37
N VAL A 379 -30.50 -16.62 -10.24
CA VAL A 379 -30.48 -17.30 -8.94
C VAL A 379 -31.87 -17.22 -8.31
N ALA A 380 -32.39 -18.31 -7.75
CA ALA A 380 -33.71 -18.33 -7.13
C ALA A 380 -33.79 -17.38 -5.91
N PRO A 381 -34.94 -16.74 -5.61
CA PRO A 381 -35.06 -15.82 -4.47
C PRO A 381 -34.67 -16.43 -3.12
N GLU A 382 -34.98 -17.71 -2.90
CA GLU A 382 -34.62 -18.44 -1.68
C GLU A 382 -33.10 -18.63 -1.59
N ASP A 383 -32.45 -18.92 -2.71
CA ASP A 383 -30.99 -19.04 -2.78
C ASP A 383 -30.29 -17.70 -2.57
N ARG A 384 -30.85 -16.59 -3.09
CA ARG A 384 -30.35 -15.23 -2.81
C ARG A 384 -30.39 -14.94 -1.31
N THR A 385 -31.49 -15.30 -0.64
CA THR A 385 -31.62 -15.15 0.82
C THR A 385 -30.54 -15.92 1.58
N ARG A 386 -30.22 -17.15 1.14
CA ARG A 386 -29.14 -17.94 1.74
C ARG A 386 -27.76 -17.32 1.51
N ILE A 387 -27.52 -16.78 0.32
CA ILE A 387 -26.30 -16.05 -0.01
C ILE A 387 -26.18 -14.78 0.84
N ASP A 388 -27.26 -14.02 1.02
CA ASP A 388 -27.28 -12.84 1.91
C ASP A 388 -26.86 -13.24 3.34
N ARG A 389 -27.45 -14.32 3.90
CA ARG A 389 -27.07 -14.85 5.23
C ARG A 389 -25.62 -15.28 5.32
N ALA A 390 -25.09 -15.93 4.28
CA ALA A 390 -23.69 -16.30 4.22
C ALA A 390 -22.78 -15.06 4.20
N MET A 391 -23.09 -14.04 3.40
CA MET A 391 -22.32 -12.80 3.32
C MET A 391 -22.33 -12.03 4.65
N GLU A 392 -23.47 -11.96 5.31
CA GLU A 392 -23.64 -11.39 6.66
C GLU A 392 -22.77 -12.12 7.70
N GLY A 393 -22.79 -13.45 7.69
CA GLY A 393 -21.96 -14.25 8.60
C GLY A 393 -20.47 -14.06 8.36
N LEU A 394 -20.04 -13.99 7.09
CA LEU A 394 -18.66 -13.71 6.71
C LEU A 394 -18.19 -12.33 7.19
N LEU A 395 -19.04 -11.32 7.08
CA LEU A 395 -18.75 -9.97 7.57
C LEU A 395 -18.53 -9.97 9.08
N VAL A 396 -19.41 -10.60 9.86
CA VAL A 396 -19.29 -10.66 11.34
C VAL A 396 -18.00 -11.34 11.75
N SER A 397 -17.69 -12.49 11.15
CA SER A 397 -16.50 -13.26 11.52
C SER A 397 -15.19 -12.56 11.15
N ALA A 398 -15.10 -11.95 9.96
CA ALA A 398 -13.92 -11.15 9.60
C ALA A 398 -13.82 -9.88 10.44
N ALA A 399 -14.95 -9.22 10.72
CA ALA A 399 -14.99 -8.03 11.56
C ALA A 399 -14.45 -8.34 12.96
N TRP A 400 -14.93 -9.41 13.60
CA TRP A 400 -14.41 -9.88 14.89
C TRP A 400 -12.90 -10.12 14.86
N GLN A 401 -12.41 -10.88 13.88
CA GLN A 401 -11.00 -11.28 13.81
C GLN A 401 -10.04 -10.11 13.66
N ASN A 402 -10.46 -9.06 12.95
CA ASN A 402 -9.61 -7.93 12.63
C ASN A 402 -9.95 -6.66 13.41
N SER A 403 -10.99 -6.67 14.24
CA SER A 403 -11.37 -5.52 15.07
C SER A 403 -10.23 -5.09 15.99
N ASP A 404 -9.96 -3.77 16.03
CA ASP A 404 -9.07 -3.18 17.03
C ASP A 404 -9.65 -3.23 18.45
N ASN A 405 -10.96 -3.50 18.57
CA ASN A 405 -11.66 -3.73 19.83
C ASN A 405 -11.75 -5.19 20.25
N ASN A 406 -11.20 -6.12 19.45
CA ASN A 406 -11.10 -7.50 19.87
C ASN A 406 -10.19 -7.60 21.13
N PRO A 407 -10.68 -8.11 22.28
CA PRO A 407 -9.90 -8.18 23.52
C PRO A 407 -8.63 -9.02 23.38
N PHE A 408 -8.65 -10.04 22.50
CA PHE A 408 -7.49 -10.88 22.22
C PHE A 408 -6.42 -10.18 21.39
N VAL A 409 -6.79 -9.14 20.65
CA VAL A 409 -5.88 -8.22 19.95
C VAL A 409 -5.31 -7.20 20.93
N LYS A 410 -6.18 -6.53 21.71
CA LYS A 410 -5.77 -5.50 22.69
C LYS A 410 -4.79 -6.01 23.74
N ALA A 411 -4.88 -7.29 24.10
CA ALA A 411 -3.96 -7.91 25.04
C ALA A 411 -2.48 -7.92 24.57
N GLY A 412 -2.19 -7.60 23.30
CA GLY A 412 -0.83 -7.46 22.76
C GLY A 412 -0.02 -8.75 22.73
N LYS A 413 -0.61 -9.88 23.15
CA LYS A 413 0.03 -11.19 23.17
C LYS A 413 -0.05 -11.79 21.77
N ARG A 414 1.06 -11.77 21.04
CA ARG A 414 1.18 -12.47 19.75
C ARG A 414 0.74 -13.94 19.92
N GLY A 415 -0.24 -14.36 19.13
CA GLY A 415 -0.83 -15.70 19.21
C GLY A 415 -2.05 -15.83 20.12
N ALA A 416 -2.46 -14.76 20.82
CA ALA A 416 -3.73 -14.74 21.57
C ALA A 416 -4.94 -14.40 20.69
N GLU A 417 -4.74 -13.79 19.52
CA GLU A 417 -5.81 -13.40 18.60
C GLU A 417 -6.60 -14.64 18.11
N ARG A 418 -7.93 -14.61 18.26
CA ARG A 418 -8.83 -15.75 18.04
C ARG A 418 -9.78 -15.55 16.86
N THR A 419 -10.15 -16.63 16.18
CA THR A 419 -11.34 -16.67 15.32
C THR A 419 -12.62 -16.57 16.15
N ILE A 420 -13.79 -16.44 15.51
CA ILE A 420 -15.07 -16.44 16.22
C ILE A 420 -15.31 -17.77 16.96
N THR A 421 -14.72 -18.87 16.46
CA THR A 421 -14.80 -20.20 17.08
C THR A 421 -13.65 -20.50 18.05
N GLY A 422 -12.81 -19.52 18.37
CA GLY A 422 -11.70 -19.69 19.33
C GLY A 422 -10.41 -20.26 18.76
N GLY A 423 -10.27 -20.40 17.44
CA GLY A 423 -9.02 -20.85 16.80
C GLY A 423 -7.93 -19.79 16.79
N ASP A 424 -6.66 -20.18 16.94
CA ASP A 424 -5.51 -19.28 16.81
C ASP A 424 -5.42 -18.67 15.38
N TYR A 425 -5.68 -17.37 15.26
CA TYR A 425 -5.66 -16.67 13.98
C TYR A 425 -4.37 -15.86 13.75
N ALA A 426 -4.05 -15.00 14.72
CA ALA A 426 -3.02 -13.98 14.61
C ALA A 426 -3.11 -13.11 13.32
N ARG A 427 -3.82 -11.96 13.37
CA ARG A 427 -4.13 -11.03 12.27
C ARG A 427 -2.91 -10.36 11.61
N SER A 428 -1.74 -10.55 12.21
CA SER A 428 -0.43 -10.12 11.67
C SER A 428 0.43 -11.27 11.12
N ARG A 429 -0.07 -12.51 11.06
CA ARG A 429 0.60 -13.65 10.40
C ARG A 429 0.78 -13.44 8.90
N VAL A 430 1.48 -14.35 8.23
CA VAL A 430 1.69 -14.34 6.78
C VAL A 430 0.40 -14.11 5.95
N PRO A 431 0.52 -13.48 4.77
CA PRO A 431 -0.59 -13.07 3.91
C PRO A 431 -1.63 -14.17 3.69
N ASN A 432 -1.21 -15.39 3.33
CA ASN A 432 -2.13 -16.48 3.05
C ASN A 432 -3.10 -16.78 4.22
N PHE A 433 -2.72 -16.57 5.47
CA PHE A 433 -3.64 -16.74 6.61
C PHE A 433 -4.58 -15.55 6.81
N THR A 434 -4.13 -14.35 6.48
CA THR A 434 -4.71 -13.12 7.05
C THR A 434 -5.40 -12.22 6.04
N CYS A 435 -4.89 -12.16 4.80
CA CYS A 435 -5.40 -11.28 3.75
C CYS A 435 -6.89 -11.48 3.54
N ALA A 436 -7.34 -12.74 3.54
CA ALA A 436 -8.73 -13.03 3.23
C ALA A 436 -9.69 -12.40 4.25
N SER A 437 -9.37 -12.51 5.54
CA SER A 437 -10.21 -11.91 6.58
C SER A 437 -10.11 -10.38 6.61
N VAL A 438 -8.98 -9.79 6.23
CA VAL A 438 -8.79 -8.32 6.21
C VAL A 438 -9.56 -7.71 5.05
N LEU A 439 -9.60 -8.39 3.90
CA LEU A 439 -10.27 -7.92 2.69
C LEU A 439 -11.76 -8.29 2.64
N MET A 440 -12.19 -9.32 3.38
CA MET A 440 -13.58 -9.78 3.42
C MET A 440 -14.58 -8.65 3.73
N PRO A 441 -14.39 -7.79 4.75
CA PRO A 441 -15.37 -6.75 5.05
C PRO A 441 -15.59 -5.79 3.86
N HIS A 442 -14.52 -5.49 3.11
CA HIS A 442 -14.61 -4.60 1.96
C HIS A 442 -15.29 -5.26 0.76
N VAL A 443 -15.10 -6.57 0.56
CA VAL A 443 -15.84 -7.32 -0.47
C VAL A 443 -17.33 -7.42 -0.11
N VAL A 444 -17.65 -7.63 1.17
CA VAL A 444 -19.05 -7.62 1.62
C VAL A 444 -19.66 -6.21 1.56
N VAL A 445 -18.90 -5.14 1.81
CA VAL A 445 -19.34 -3.76 1.55
C VAL A 445 -19.67 -3.54 0.07
N ALA A 446 -18.87 -4.10 -0.85
CA ALA A 446 -19.17 -4.04 -2.28
C ALA A 446 -20.48 -4.78 -2.65
N TYR A 447 -20.88 -5.79 -1.85
CA TYR A 447 -22.11 -6.55 -2.01
C TYR A 447 -23.34 -5.86 -1.38
N MET A 448 -23.22 -5.37 -0.14
CA MET A 448 -24.32 -4.80 0.65
C MET A 448 -24.49 -3.29 0.47
N GLY A 449 -23.45 -2.61 0.00
CA GLY A 449 -23.27 -1.17 0.16
C GLY A 449 -22.71 -0.80 1.54
N LEU A 450 -22.01 0.33 1.61
CA LEU A 450 -21.36 0.80 2.85
C LEU A 450 -22.36 0.98 4.00
N ALA A 451 -23.45 1.70 3.74
CA ALA A 451 -24.50 1.94 4.75
C ALA A 451 -25.11 0.63 5.23
N GLY A 452 -25.48 -0.28 4.31
CA GLY A 452 -26.06 -1.58 4.67
C GLY A 452 -25.13 -2.44 5.53
N ALA A 453 -23.83 -2.47 5.21
CA ALA A 453 -22.86 -3.20 6.02
C ALA A 453 -22.64 -2.55 7.41
N GLN A 454 -22.63 -1.21 7.48
CA GLN A 454 -22.51 -0.47 8.75
C GLN A 454 -23.74 -0.68 9.65
N ASP A 455 -24.94 -0.55 9.09
CA ASP A 455 -26.20 -0.75 9.79
C ASP A 455 -26.34 -2.18 10.29
N PHE A 456 -25.97 -3.16 9.46
CA PHE A 456 -25.96 -4.56 9.85
C PHE A 456 -25.01 -4.82 11.03
N LEU A 457 -23.76 -4.35 10.97
CA LEU A 457 -22.83 -4.53 12.09
C LEU A 457 -23.29 -3.80 13.36
N ALA A 458 -23.80 -2.57 13.23
CA ALA A 458 -24.30 -1.77 14.34
C ALA A 458 -25.51 -2.42 15.04
N GLY A 459 -26.42 -3.00 14.26
CA GLY A 459 -27.62 -3.68 14.72
C GLY A 459 -27.46 -5.17 15.01
N PHE A 460 -26.29 -5.77 14.77
CA PHE A 460 -26.11 -7.22 14.83
C PHE A 460 -26.48 -7.82 16.19
N ASP A 461 -27.57 -8.58 16.26
CA ASP A 461 -27.90 -9.45 17.39
C ASP A 461 -27.69 -10.92 16.99
N ARG A 462 -26.96 -11.65 17.85
CA ARG A 462 -26.59 -13.03 17.55
C ARG A 462 -27.80 -13.96 17.50
N ALA A 463 -28.75 -13.81 18.43
CA ALA A 463 -29.89 -14.71 18.53
C ALA A 463 -30.85 -14.48 17.35
N GLU A 464 -31.09 -13.22 17.00
CA GLU A 464 -31.88 -12.86 15.81
C GLU A 464 -31.22 -13.35 14.52
N PHE A 465 -29.90 -13.18 14.40
CA PHE A 465 -29.15 -13.65 13.22
C PHE A 465 -29.20 -15.18 13.09
N ALA A 466 -28.99 -15.92 14.18
CA ALA A 466 -29.11 -17.38 14.22
C ALA A 466 -30.51 -17.86 13.83
N ALA A 467 -31.57 -17.21 14.34
CA ALA A 467 -32.94 -17.49 13.92
C ALA A 467 -33.17 -17.19 12.43
N GLY A 468 -32.58 -16.11 11.91
CA GLY A 468 -32.61 -15.76 10.49
C GLY A 468 -31.91 -16.78 9.59
N ILE A 469 -30.80 -17.38 10.05
CA ILE A 469 -30.14 -18.50 9.36
C ILE A 469 -31.07 -19.71 9.38
N ALA A 470 -31.59 -20.11 10.55
CA ALA A 470 -32.48 -21.26 10.69
C ALA A 470 -33.71 -21.17 9.77
N ALA A 471 -34.30 -19.97 9.63
CA ALA A 471 -35.41 -19.72 8.73
C ALA A 471 -35.04 -19.88 7.25
N ALA A 472 -33.82 -19.52 6.85
CA ALA A 472 -33.29 -19.71 5.49
C ALA A 472 -32.79 -21.14 5.23
N ASN A 473 -32.50 -21.91 6.28
CA ASN A 473 -31.86 -23.22 6.23
C ASN A 473 -32.83 -24.41 6.07
N ALA A 474 -33.96 -24.20 5.38
CA ALA A 474 -34.99 -25.25 5.24
C ALA A 474 -34.51 -26.54 4.53
N ASN A 475 -33.41 -26.48 3.79
CA ASN A 475 -32.81 -27.60 3.05
C ASN A 475 -31.48 -28.09 3.65
N GLY A 476 -31.05 -27.56 4.80
CA GLY A 476 -29.76 -27.90 5.41
C GLY A 476 -28.52 -27.25 4.75
N ALA A 477 -28.70 -26.40 3.74
CA ALA A 477 -27.58 -25.80 2.99
C ALA A 477 -26.69 -24.85 3.82
N LEU A 478 -27.21 -24.34 4.93
CA LEU A 478 -26.54 -23.43 5.85
C LEU A 478 -26.16 -24.13 7.17
N ASP A 479 -26.18 -25.46 7.25
CA ASP A 479 -25.91 -26.20 8.51
C ASP A 479 -24.58 -25.80 9.17
N ASP A 480 -23.53 -25.62 8.39
CA ASP A 480 -22.20 -25.21 8.88
C ASP A 480 -22.17 -23.75 9.39
N LEU A 481 -22.89 -22.87 8.70
CA LEU A 481 -23.06 -21.47 9.10
C LEU A 481 -23.89 -21.40 10.38
N GLN A 482 -25.01 -22.12 10.42
CA GLN A 482 -25.89 -22.24 11.57
C GLN A 482 -25.12 -22.79 12.77
N ALA A 483 -24.37 -23.88 12.62
CA ALA A 483 -23.54 -24.46 13.67
C ALA A 483 -22.51 -23.46 14.22
N THR A 484 -21.99 -22.56 13.37
CA THR A 484 -21.06 -21.52 13.80
C THR A 484 -21.74 -20.49 14.70
N PHE A 485 -22.97 -20.07 14.40
CA PHE A 485 -23.67 -19.01 15.15
C PHE A 485 -24.60 -19.52 16.27
N ASP A 486 -25.00 -20.79 16.26
CA ASP A 486 -25.73 -21.44 17.36
C ASP A 486 -24.81 -21.81 18.53
N ARG A 487 -23.52 -22.04 18.25
CA ARG A 487 -22.54 -22.52 19.24
C ARG A 487 -22.18 -21.50 20.32
N ASP A 488 -22.12 -21.91 21.59
CA ASP A 488 -21.39 -21.13 22.60
C ASP A 488 -19.88 -21.12 22.28
N TRP A 489 -19.37 -19.93 21.93
CA TRP A 489 -17.97 -19.75 21.55
C TRP A 489 -17.02 -19.80 22.76
N THR A 490 -17.52 -19.65 23.99
CA THR A 490 -16.66 -19.57 25.19
C THR A 490 -16.04 -20.91 25.60
N GLY A 491 -16.56 -22.05 25.10
CA GLY A 491 -16.18 -23.41 25.51
C GLY A 491 -15.59 -24.29 24.40
N GLY A 492 -14.77 -23.74 23.50
CA GLY A 492 -14.26 -24.46 22.33
C GLY A 492 -13.04 -25.38 22.58
N PRO A 493 -12.86 -26.47 21.80
CA PRO A 493 -11.66 -27.32 21.84
C PRO A 493 -10.37 -26.56 21.45
N ASN A 494 -10.50 -25.40 20.79
CA ASN A 494 -9.40 -24.51 20.43
C ASN A 494 -9.13 -23.40 21.44
N GLY A 495 -9.91 -23.36 22.52
CA GLY A 495 -9.97 -22.23 23.44
C GLY A 495 -11.24 -21.39 23.24
N PRO A 496 -11.41 -20.36 24.08
CA PRO A 496 -12.58 -19.49 24.04
C PRO A 496 -12.52 -18.55 22.83
N GLY A 497 -13.60 -18.50 22.06
CA GLY A 497 -13.96 -17.36 21.21
C GLY A 497 -14.62 -16.24 22.02
N PRO A 498 -15.34 -15.30 21.37
CA PRO A 498 -15.98 -14.18 22.05
C PRO A 498 -17.18 -14.59 22.90
N THR A 499 -17.42 -13.88 24.00
CA THR A 499 -18.77 -13.71 24.54
C THR A 499 -19.62 -12.85 23.60
N ALA A 500 -20.95 -12.90 23.73
CA ALA A 500 -21.84 -12.05 22.93
C ALA A 500 -21.55 -10.55 23.11
N ALA A 501 -21.20 -10.13 24.33
CA ALA A 501 -20.85 -8.74 24.65
C ALA A 501 -19.52 -8.31 24.03
N GLU A 502 -18.49 -9.18 24.06
CA GLU A 502 -17.21 -8.91 23.41
C GLU A 502 -17.37 -8.82 21.89
N LEU A 503 -18.15 -9.72 21.28
CA LEU A 503 -18.44 -9.66 19.85
C LEU A 503 -19.12 -8.34 19.49
N ALA A 504 -20.20 -7.99 20.20
CA ALA A 504 -20.94 -6.75 19.96
C ALA A 504 -20.02 -5.52 20.07
N THR A 505 -19.18 -5.46 21.11
CA THR A 505 -18.22 -4.36 21.30
C THR A 505 -17.23 -4.30 20.13
N ALA A 506 -16.71 -5.45 19.69
CA ALA A 506 -15.69 -5.51 18.64
C ALA A 506 -16.23 -5.11 17.26
N ILE A 507 -17.46 -5.48 16.91
CA ILE A 507 -18.00 -5.25 15.56
C ILE A 507 -18.85 -3.98 15.45
N ARG A 508 -19.42 -3.47 16.55
CA ARG A 508 -20.22 -2.24 16.55
C ARG A 508 -19.36 -0.99 16.75
N GLN A 509 -18.29 -1.11 17.54
CA GLN A 509 -17.52 0.04 18.01
C GLN A 509 -16.04 -0.04 17.61
N GLY A 510 -15.44 1.10 17.32
CA GLY A 510 -14.00 1.33 17.26
C GLY A 510 -13.44 1.71 18.63
N PRO A 511 -12.11 1.79 18.80
CA PRO A 511 -11.46 2.08 20.09
C PRO A 511 -11.97 3.35 20.78
N ASP A 512 -12.39 4.34 19.99
CA ASP A 512 -12.87 5.64 20.45
C ASP A 512 -14.40 5.70 20.61
N GLY A 513 -15.09 4.54 20.60
CA GLY A 513 -16.54 4.45 20.63
C GLY A 513 -17.24 4.75 19.30
N GLY A 514 -16.47 5.10 18.25
CA GLY A 514 -16.93 5.29 16.87
C GLY A 514 -17.30 3.98 16.16
N PRO A 515 -17.50 3.96 14.82
CA PRO A 515 -17.84 2.73 14.09
C PRO A 515 -16.67 1.71 14.06
N TYR A 516 -16.96 0.48 13.62
CA TYR A 516 -15.98 -0.59 13.41
C TYR A 516 -14.66 -0.10 12.80
N ARG A 517 -13.53 -0.54 13.38
CA ARG A 517 -12.17 -0.30 12.86
C ARG A 517 -11.33 -1.58 12.85
N GLN A 518 -10.54 -1.75 11.80
CA GLN A 518 -9.43 -2.69 11.70
C GLN A 518 -8.14 -1.96 11.33
N PHE A 519 -7.09 -2.08 12.14
CA PHE A 519 -5.83 -1.37 11.93
C PHE A 519 -6.01 0.17 11.80
N GLY A 520 -7.00 0.73 12.49
CA GLY A 520 -7.40 2.14 12.40
C GLY A 520 -8.31 2.49 11.21
N TRP A 521 -8.60 1.54 10.32
CA TRP A 521 -9.40 1.74 9.11
C TRP A 521 -10.84 1.25 9.29
N GLY A 522 -11.80 2.02 8.77
CA GLY A 522 -13.21 1.65 8.75
C GLY A 522 -13.59 0.87 7.48
N LEU A 523 -14.87 0.55 7.36
CA LEU A 523 -15.40 -0.20 6.20
C LEU A 523 -15.25 0.54 4.86
N ALA A 524 -15.17 1.87 4.87
CA ALA A 524 -14.97 2.70 3.68
C ALA A 524 -13.53 2.71 3.15
N ASP A 525 -12.56 2.22 3.94
CA ASP A 525 -11.12 2.38 3.70
C ASP A 525 -10.52 1.20 2.91
N ALA A 526 -11.27 0.66 1.94
CA ALA A 526 -10.86 -0.53 1.17
C ALA A 526 -9.48 -0.36 0.49
N THR A 527 -9.15 0.85 0.06
CA THR A 527 -7.84 1.17 -0.55
C THR A 527 -6.70 0.99 0.45
N ALA A 528 -6.85 1.46 1.69
CA ALA A 528 -5.82 1.35 2.71
C ALA A 528 -5.58 -0.12 3.10
N SER A 529 -6.65 -0.89 3.30
CA SER A 529 -6.57 -2.32 3.57
C SER A 529 -5.95 -3.10 2.41
N MET A 530 -6.30 -2.79 1.16
CA MET A 530 -5.71 -3.41 -0.01
C MET A 530 -4.21 -3.13 -0.10
N MET A 531 -3.80 -1.87 0.09
CA MET A 531 -2.38 -1.51 0.10
C MET A 531 -1.60 -2.26 1.19
N ARG A 532 -2.16 -2.41 2.39
CA ARG A 532 -1.54 -3.21 3.45
C ARG A 532 -1.31 -4.64 3.00
N GLU A 533 -2.33 -5.29 2.44
CA GLU A 533 -2.21 -6.69 2.03
C GLU A 533 -1.24 -6.87 0.87
N ILE A 534 -1.21 -5.94 -0.08
CA ILE A 534 -0.23 -5.93 -1.16
C ILE A 534 1.19 -5.75 -0.60
N ASP A 535 1.39 -4.81 0.31
CA ASP A 535 2.70 -4.55 0.91
C ASP A 535 3.19 -5.73 1.75
N LYS A 536 2.25 -6.40 2.42
CA LYS A 536 2.52 -7.59 3.20
C LYS A 536 2.78 -8.81 2.33
N MET A 537 2.05 -8.96 1.23
CA MET A 537 2.20 -10.05 0.26
C MET A 537 3.49 -9.90 -0.54
N TRP A 538 3.80 -8.69 -1.02
CA TRP A 538 4.85 -8.45 -2.02
C TRP A 538 5.99 -7.56 -1.49
N GLY A 539 6.15 -7.50 -0.16
CA GLY A 539 7.14 -6.66 0.49
C GLY A 539 8.58 -7.19 0.37
N ALA A 540 8.75 -8.49 0.19
CA ALA A 540 10.06 -9.12 0.11
C ALA A 540 10.83 -8.73 -1.16
N ARG A 541 12.16 -8.75 -1.09
CA ARG A 541 13.01 -8.48 -2.25
C ARG A 541 13.08 -9.70 -3.15
N VAL A 542 12.91 -9.50 -4.46
CA VAL A 542 13.11 -10.52 -5.50
C VAL A 542 14.54 -11.01 -5.45
N ARG A 543 14.72 -12.25 -4.98
CA ARG A 543 16.00 -12.90 -4.70
C ARG A 543 16.04 -14.31 -5.29
N ALA A 544 17.24 -14.82 -5.53
CA ALA A 544 17.42 -16.19 -6.02
C ALA A 544 16.84 -17.25 -5.07
N GLY A 545 16.87 -16.97 -3.77
CA GLY A 545 16.29 -17.79 -2.71
C GLY A 545 16.29 -17.02 -1.39
N ILE A 546 16.11 -17.73 -0.27
CA ILE A 546 16.15 -17.12 1.07
C ILE A 546 17.55 -16.59 1.37
N ASP A 547 17.60 -15.38 1.89
CA ASP A 547 18.84 -14.75 2.34
C ASP A 547 19.41 -15.47 3.58
N PRO A 548 20.63 -16.03 3.51
CA PRO A 548 21.24 -16.74 4.64
C PRO A 548 21.38 -15.89 5.92
N ALA A 549 21.39 -14.56 5.79
CA ALA A 549 21.41 -13.63 6.93
C ALA A 549 20.05 -13.49 7.62
N THR A 550 18.93 -13.73 6.91
CA THR A 550 17.57 -13.65 7.47
C THR A 550 17.16 -14.88 8.27
N VAL A 551 17.93 -15.97 8.17
CA VAL A 551 17.69 -17.23 8.89
C VAL A 551 18.14 -17.06 10.35
N ARG A 552 17.20 -16.65 11.21
CA ARG A 552 17.43 -16.34 12.64
C ARG A 552 17.82 -17.55 13.50
N ARG A 553 17.51 -18.78 13.07
CA ARG A 553 17.93 -20.03 13.74
C ARG A 553 18.29 -21.06 12.69
N VAL A 554 19.57 -21.41 12.64
CA VAL A 554 20.04 -22.63 11.99
C VAL A 554 19.76 -23.78 12.97
N PRO A 555 19.02 -24.83 12.57
CA PRO A 555 18.81 -25.98 13.45
C PRO A 555 20.16 -26.57 13.92
N PRO A 556 20.26 -27.10 15.14
CA PRO A 556 21.47 -27.78 15.60
C PRO A 556 21.91 -28.86 14.62
N GLY A 557 23.19 -28.90 14.23
CA GLY A 557 23.76 -29.88 13.29
C GLY A 557 23.68 -29.50 11.81
N VAL A 558 23.28 -28.27 11.49
CA VAL A 558 23.27 -27.73 10.12
C VAL A 558 24.40 -26.70 9.97
N GLU A 559 25.35 -26.91 9.05
CA GLU A 559 26.40 -25.95 8.77
C GLU A 559 25.95 -24.90 7.73
N LYS A 560 26.26 -23.61 7.97
CA LYS A 560 26.15 -22.56 6.96
C LYS A 560 27.37 -22.63 6.05
N ARG A 561 27.19 -22.89 4.74
CA ARG A 561 28.29 -22.72 3.77
C ARG A 561 28.35 -21.27 3.30
N ALA A 562 29.54 -20.67 3.38
CA ALA A 562 29.79 -19.33 2.87
C ALA A 562 29.74 -19.35 1.32
N GLY A 563 28.98 -18.43 0.71
CA GLY A 563 28.90 -18.28 -0.74
C GLY A 563 27.76 -19.04 -1.43
N GLU A 564 27.08 -19.95 -0.74
CA GLU A 564 25.90 -20.66 -1.26
C GLU A 564 24.62 -19.98 -0.77
N VAL A 565 23.89 -19.32 -1.68
CA VAL A 565 22.55 -18.81 -1.39
C VAL A 565 21.63 -20.01 -1.16
N GLY A 566 21.36 -20.33 0.11
CA GLY A 566 20.28 -21.23 0.49
C GLY A 566 20.54 -22.74 0.44
N VAL A 567 21.71 -23.22 0.85
CA VAL A 567 21.88 -24.66 1.15
C VAL A 567 22.03 -24.84 2.66
N PHE A 568 21.03 -25.43 3.30
CA PHE A 568 21.16 -26.05 4.62
C PHE A 568 21.15 -27.56 4.44
N GLU A 569 22.26 -28.23 4.76
CA GLU A 569 22.26 -29.69 4.91
C GLU A 569 21.35 -30.07 6.08
N GLN A 570 20.48 -31.05 5.90
CA GLN A 570 19.71 -31.58 7.02
C GLN A 570 20.70 -32.25 7.99
N ALA A 571 20.69 -31.84 9.26
CA ALA A 571 21.37 -32.59 10.32
C ALA A 571 20.92 -34.05 10.22
N LYS A 572 21.88 -34.97 10.14
CA LYS A 572 21.61 -36.42 10.18
C LYS A 572 20.71 -36.68 11.38
N ASN A 573 19.46 -37.07 11.16
CA ASN A 573 18.66 -37.64 12.23
C ASN A 573 19.33 -38.97 12.61
N PRO A 574 19.88 -39.13 13.82
CA PRO A 574 20.56 -40.37 14.19
C PRO A 574 19.61 -41.58 14.22
N GLU A 575 18.29 -41.35 14.27
CA GLU A 575 17.28 -42.41 14.37
C GLU A 575 16.73 -42.90 13.02
N THR A 576 17.01 -42.19 11.92
CA THR A 576 16.58 -42.63 10.57
C THR A 576 17.71 -42.39 9.56
N PRO A 577 18.46 -43.45 9.18
CA PRO A 577 19.48 -43.34 8.14
C PRO A 577 18.79 -43.25 6.77
N ASN A 578 18.30 -42.06 6.41
CA ASN A 578 17.82 -41.80 5.05
C ASN A 578 19.03 -41.57 4.14
N THR A 579 19.59 -42.66 3.65
CA THR A 579 20.59 -42.72 2.58
C THR A 579 19.92 -42.55 1.22
N ALA A 580 19.41 -41.36 0.91
CA ALA A 580 18.97 -41.03 -0.44
C ALA A 580 20.07 -40.18 -1.14
N PRO A 581 20.94 -40.76 -1.98
CA PRO A 581 22.05 -40.06 -2.65
C PRO A 581 21.59 -39.16 -3.82
N GLY A 582 20.28 -38.88 -3.93
CA GLY A 582 19.69 -38.15 -5.06
C GLY A 582 19.55 -36.65 -4.87
N ARG A 583 19.84 -36.10 -3.68
CA ARG A 583 19.61 -34.67 -3.38
C ARG A 583 20.55 -33.73 -4.16
N ASP A 584 21.84 -34.05 -4.27
CA ASP A 584 22.81 -33.07 -4.77
C ASP A 584 22.78 -32.87 -6.30
N ALA A 585 22.43 -33.91 -7.07
CA ALA A 585 22.41 -33.83 -8.53
C ALA A 585 21.18 -33.10 -9.11
N GLN A 586 20.05 -33.10 -8.40
CA GLN A 586 18.85 -32.34 -8.79
C GLN A 586 18.86 -30.90 -8.24
N VAL A 587 19.55 -30.64 -7.13
CA VAL A 587 19.75 -29.29 -6.56
C VAL A 587 20.47 -28.36 -7.54
N ALA A 588 21.38 -28.87 -8.38
CA ALA A 588 22.03 -28.09 -9.42
C ALA A 588 21.10 -27.69 -10.59
N ARG A 589 19.90 -28.29 -10.72
CA ARG A 589 18.98 -28.05 -11.84
C ARG A 589 17.80 -27.12 -11.53
N LEU A 590 17.45 -26.92 -10.25
CA LEU A 590 16.20 -26.26 -9.85
C LEU A 590 16.32 -24.78 -9.51
N TYR A 591 17.43 -24.15 -9.88
CA TYR A 591 17.50 -22.71 -10.03
C TYR A 591 18.50 -22.37 -11.11
N ASP A 592 18.01 -21.96 -12.27
CA ASP A 592 18.85 -21.40 -13.33
C ASP A 592 19.36 -20.03 -12.87
N MET A 593 20.49 -20.02 -12.16
CA MET A 593 21.14 -18.78 -11.69
C MET A 593 21.51 -17.86 -12.86
N ALA A 594 21.74 -18.42 -14.06
CA ALA A 594 21.96 -17.62 -15.26
C ALA A 594 20.66 -16.96 -15.73
N ALA A 595 19.52 -17.67 -15.71
CA ALA A 595 18.21 -17.07 -15.96
C ALA A 595 17.84 -16.03 -14.88
N TYR A 596 18.17 -16.28 -13.61
CA TYR A 596 17.92 -15.30 -12.55
C TYR A 596 18.78 -14.04 -12.70
N ALA A 597 20.02 -14.15 -13.18
CA ALA A 597 20.84 -12.99 -13.51
C ALA A 597 20.18 -12.09 -14.59
N ALA A 598 19.30 -12.67 -15.43
CA ALA A 598 18.49 -11.95 -16.40
C ALA A 598 17.09 -11.55 -15.87
N HIS A 599 16.76 -11.81 -14.61
CA HIS A 599 15.45 -11.48 -14.03
C HIS A 599 15.28 -9.96 -13.93
N ALA A 600 14.32 -9.40 -14.66
CA ALA A 600 14.13 -7.95 -14.82
C ALA A 600 13.94 -7.17 -13.51
N HIS A 601 13.49 -7.85 -12.45
CA HIS A 601 13.21 -7.24 -11.15
C HIS A 601 14.13 -7.70 -10.01
N ALA A 602 15.27 -8.33 -10.31
CA ALA A 602 16.21 -8.81 -9.29
C ALA A 602 16.60 -7.66 -8.31
N GLY A 603 16.51 -7.94 -7.01
CA GLY A 603 16.85 -6.99 -5.93
C GLY A 603 15.77 -5.98 -5.57
N MET A 604 14.71 -5.84 -6.38
CA MET A 604 13.58 -4.95 -6.11
C MET A 604 12.58 -5.59 -5.14
N SER A 605 11.82 -4.79 -4.38
CA SER A 605 10.65 -5.30 -3.64
C SER A 605 9.55 -5.76 -4.61
N GLY A 606 8.97 -6.92 -4.32
CA GLY A 606 7.93 -7.53 -5.14
C GLY A 606 7.80 -9.03 -4.95
N MET A 607 8.77 -9.71 -4.34
CA MET A 607 8.66 -11.15 -4.10
C MET A 607 7.58 -11.46 -3.06
N ALA A 608 6.88 -12.58 -3.22
CA ALA A 608 5.93 -13.06 -2.24
C ALA A 608 6.64 -13.27 -0.88
N THR A 609 6.13 -12.64 0.18
CA THR A 609 6.70 -12.72 1.53
C THR A 609 6.71 -14.15 2.05
N GLU A 610 5.73 -14.99 1.67
CA GLU A 610 5.78 -16.43 1.97
C GLU A 610 7.10 -17.07 1.52
N LEU A 611 7.70 -16.62 0.42
CA LEU A 611 8.97 -17.15 -0.10
C LEU A 611 10.21 -16.63 0.63
N ASP A 612 10.06 -15.60 1.48
CA ASP A 612 11.15 -14.98 2.25
C ASP A 612 11.05 -15.30 3.76
N THR A 613 10.12 -16.18 4.16
CA THR A 613 9.89 -16.47 5.59
C THR A 613 10.38 -17.85 6.02
N THR A 614 10.78 -17.93 7.29
CA THR A 614 11.11 -19.18 8.01
C THR A 614 10.04 -19.53 9.07
N ASP A 615 8.86 -18.90 9.02
CA ASP A 615 7.82 -18.89 10.07
C ASP A 615 7.04 -20.21 10.24
N GLY A 616 7.55 -21.35 9.81
CA GLY A 616 6.93 -22.63 10.12
C GLY A 616 7.24 -23.17 11.52
N GLY A 617 7.69 -22.33 12.46
CA GLY A 617 7.79 -22.62 13.88
C GLY A 617 9.22 -22.89 14.37
N ALA A 618 9.73 -22.03 15.25
CA ALA A 618 10.92 -22.30 16.05
C ALA A 618 10.60 -22.64 17.52
N ASN A 619 9.32 -22.57 17.92
CA ASN A 619 8.89 -22.55 19.33
C ASN A 619 7.85 -23.63 19.71
N GLY A 620 7.91 -24.84 19.12
CA GLY A 620 7.25 -26.00 19.73
C GLY A 620 5.78 -26.30 19.38
N SER A 621 5.17 -25.62 18.41
CA SER A 621 3.88 -26.05 17.81
C SER A 621 3.92 -26.06 16.27
N GLY A 622 4.91 -26.77 15.69
CA GLY A 622 4.92 -27.11 14.26
C GLY A 622 6.26 -27.12 13.50
N GLY A 623 7.39 -27.15 14.20
CA GLY A 623 8.62 -26.50 13.75
C GLY A 623 9.40 -26.98 12.52
N GLY A 624 9.61 -26.05 11.58
CA GLY A 624 10.60 -26.03 10.48
C GLY A 624 10.34 -24.81 9.57
N PRO A 625 11.32 -24.25 8.82
CA PRO A 625 11.09 -23.10 7.93
C PRO A 625 9.95 -23.34 6.93
N ARG A 626 9.21 -22.30 6.49
CA ARG A 626 8.09 -22.42 5.52
C ARG A 626 8.17 -21.33 4.45
N SER A 627 9.05 -21.54 3.47
CA SER A 627 8.97 -20.91 2.14
C SER A 627 8.42 -21.95 1.19
N SER A 628 7.15 -21.86 0.78
CA SER A 628 6.53 -22.78 -0.17
C SER A 628 5.79 -22.01 -1.27
N MET A 629 5.97 -22.43 -2.51
CA MET A 629 5.26 -21.86 -3.65
C MET A 629 3.76 -22.05 -3.55
N SER A 630 3.29 -23.20 -3.04
CA SER A 630 1.86 -23.43 -2.87
C SER A 630 1.21 -22.41 -1.93
N TYR A 631 1.87 -22.09 -0.81
CA TYR A 631 1.41 -21.08 0.15
C TYR A 631 1.47 -19.66 -0.44
N ALA A 632 2.56 -19.33 -1.14
CA ALA A 632 2.68 -18.05 -1.84
C ALA A 632 1.58 -17.89 -2.91
N VAL A 633 1.26 -18.95 -3.62
CA VAL A 633 0.18 -18.99 -4.61
C VAL A 633 -1.20 -18.84 -3.97
N GLU A 634 -1.46 -19.53 -2.86
CA GLU A 634 -2.72 -19.38 -2.12
C GLU A 634 -2.90 -17.94 -1.63
N GLY A 635 -1.88 -17.36 -0.99
CA GLY A 635 -1.90 -15.95 -0.55
C GLY A 635 -2.06 -14.97 -1.71
N CYS A 636 -1.32 -15.19 -2.80
CA CYS A 636 -1.44 -14.44 -4.05
C CYS A 636 -2.87 -14.47 -4.58
N SER A 637 -3.50 -15.64 -4.65
CA SER A 637 -4.85 -15.79 -5.20
C SER A 637 -5.89 -14.97 -4.43
N VAL A 638 -5.77 -14.92 -3.11
CA VAL A 638 -6.65 -14.14 -2.24
C VAL A 638 -6.50 -12.65 -2.52
N VAL A 639 -5.27 -12.14 -2.59
CA VAL A 639 -5.03 -10.71 -2.84
C VAL A 639 -5.44 -10.32 -4.26
N LEU A 640 -5.07 -11.11 -5.27
CA LEU A 640 -5.37 -10.81 -6.68
C LEU A 640 -6.88 -10.80 -6.95
N THR A 641 -7.61 -11.81 -6.48
CA THR A 641 -9.05 -11.90 -6.73
C THR A 641 -9.83 -10.80 -6.03
N ALA A 642 -9.52 -10.51 -4.76
CA ALA A 642 -10.13 -9.39 -4.04
C ALA A 642 -9.78 -8.04 -4.68
N CYS A 643 -8.54 -7.85 -5.14
CA CYS A 643 -8.12 -6.66 -5.87
C CYS A 643 -8.95 -6.47 -7.15
N ALA A 644 -9.12 -7.54 -7.93
CA ALA A 644 -9.93 -7.51 -9.14
C ALA A 644 -11.38 -7.13 -8.85
N VAL A 645 -12.00 -7.78 -7.87
CA VAL A 645 -13.40 -7.54 -7.49
C VAL A 645 -13.61 -6.13 -6.96
N LEU A 646 -12.77 -5.68 -6.02
CA LEU A 646 -12.92 -4.36 -5.41
C LEU A 646 -12.76 -3.25 -6.44
N ALA A 647 -11.82 -3.34 -7.38
CA ALA A 647 -11.72 -2.33 -8.41
C ALA A 647 -12.74 -2.49 -9.55
N ALA A 648 -13.25 -3.69 -9.85
CA ALA A 648 -14.42 -3.88 -10.72
C ALA A 648 -15.63 -3.10 -10.19
N LEU A 649 -15.85 -3.19 -8.88
CA LEU A 649 -16.97 -2.57 -8.17
C LEU A 649 -16.64 -1.15 -7.67
N ASN A 650 -15.61 -0.51 -8.22
CA ASN A 650 -15.19 0.87 -7.93
C ASN A 650 -14.96 1.17 -6.43
N GLN A 651 -14.48 0.19 -5.66
CA GLN A 651 -14.16 0.35 -4.23
C GLN A 651 -12.72 0.82 -3.96
N LEU A 652 -11.86 0.89 -4.98
CA LEU A 652 -10.48 1.33 -4.85
C LEU A 652 -10.27 2.72 -5.47
N ASP A 653 -9.56 3.61 -4.76
CA ASP A 653 -9.10 4.89 -5.30
C ASP A 653 -7.90 4.69 -6.22
N ARG A 654 -8.21 4.44 -7.49
CA ARG A 654 -7.23 4.22 -8.57
C ARG A 654 -6.38 5.46 -8.87
N SER A 655 -6.83 6.65 -8.46
CA SER A 655 -6.11 7.91 -8.72
C SER A 655 -4.98 8.17 -7.72
N GLY A 656 -4.94 7.42 -6.61
CA GLY A 656 -3.92 7.56 -5.57
C GLY A 656 -2.54 7.04 -6.00
N ALA A 657 -1.50 7.87 -5.87
CA ALA A 657 -0.11 7.47 -6.15
C ALA A 657 0.34 6.26 -5.30
N ALA A 658 -0.12 6.19 -4.06
CA ALA A 658 0.27 5.12 -3.15
C ALA A 658 -0.28 3.74 -3.57
N LEU A 659 -1.53 3.68 -4.04
CA LEU A 659 -2.10 2.44 -4.58
C LEU A 659 -1.37 2.01 -5.86
N ARG A 660 -0.98 2.95 -6.72
CA ARG A 660 -0.14 2.65 -7.90
C ARG A 660 1.20 2.04 -7.53
N THR A 661 1.88 2.59 -6.52
CA THR A 661 3.14 2.03 -6.03
C THR A 661 2.95 0.63 -5.45
N ALA A 662 1.81 0.35 -4.82
CA ALA A 662 1.45 -0.99 -4.37
C ALA A 662 1.22 -1.94 -5.57
N PHE A 663 0.46 -1.54 -6.58
CA PHE A 663 0.22 -2.33 -7.79
C PHE A 663 1.51 -2.64 -8.56
N ALA A 664 2.45 -1.69 -8.66
CA ALA A 664 3.75 -1.93 -9.25
C ALA A 664 4.60 -2.97 -8.47
N ARG A 665 4.37 -3.13 -7.15
CA ARG A 665 4.99 -4.21 -6.36
C ARG A 665 4.32 -5.55 -6.64
N GLN A 666 2.99 -5.59 -6.64
CA GLN A 666 2.23 -6.79 -7.01
C GLN A 666 2.60 -7.28 -8.41
N ASP A 667 2.79 -6.36 -9.36
CA ASP A 667 3.18 -6.69 -10.73
C ASP A 667 4.51 -7.44 -10.81
N ARG A 668 5.52 -6.92 -10.11
CA ARG A 668 6.82 -7.59 -9.97
C ARG A 668 6.69 -8.96 -9.29
N GLY A 669 5.76 -9.09 -8.36
CA GLY A 669 5.50 -10.35 -7.66
C GLY A 669 4.82 -11.41 -8.50
N VAL A 670 3.80 -11.02 -9.28
CA VAL A 670 3.18 -11.90 -10.27
C VAL A 670 4.20 -12.33 -11.32
N TYR A 671 5.06 -11.41 -11.77
CA TYR A 671 6.17 -11.73 -12.66
C TYR A 671 7.14 -12.75 -12.02
N ASP A 672 7.57 -12.54 -10.78
CA ASP A 672 8.47 -13.45 -10.06
C ASP A 672 7.85 -14.84 -9.84
N LEU A 673 6.58 -14.93 -9.48
CA LEU A 673 5.88 -16.22 -9.38
C LEU A 673 5.78 -16.93 -10.73
N ARG A 674 5.50 -16.19 -11.82
CA ARG A 674 5.49 -16.74 -13.18
C ARG A 674 6.88 -17.24 -13.57
N PHE A 675 7.93 -16.47 -13.31
CA PHE A 675 9.31 -16.89 -13.52
C PHE A 675 9.62 -18.19 -12.78
N ARG A 676 9.31 -18.27 -11.49
CA ARG A 676 9.53 -19.46 -10.65
C ARG A 676 8.71 -20.67 -11.09
N SER A 677 7.54 -20.46 -11.69
CA SER A 677 6.75 -21.55 -12.24
C SER A 677 7.43 -22.23 -13.44
N VAL A 678 8.22 -21.49 -14.22
CA VAL A 678 8.92 -22.00 -15.40
C VAL A 678 10.32 -22.53 -15.03
N HIS A 679 11.03 -21.79 -14.19
CA HIS A 679 12.44 -22.06 -13.85
C HIS A 679 12.64 -22.86 -12.56
N GLY A 680 11.56 -23.17 -11.84
CA GLY A 680 11.57 -23.84 -10.53
C GLY A 680 11.79 -22.89 -9.36
N HIS A 681 11.44 -23.35 -8.16
CA HIS A 681 11.75 -22.68 -6.91
C HIS A 681 12.15 -23.68 -5.83
N ARG A 682 13.20 -23.35 -5.08
CA ARG A 682 13.64 -24.16 -3.94
C ARG A 682 12.93 -23.72 -2.66
N SER A 683 12.00 -24.57 -2.22
CA SER A 683 11.28 -24.44 -0.95
C SER A 683 12.16 -24.89 0.23
N PHE A 684 11.97 -24.24 1.38
CA PHE A 684 12.52 -24.68 2.68
C PHE A 684 11.43 -25.24 3.59
N ALA A 685 10.17 -25.32 3.12
CA ALA A 685 9.11 -26.01 3.82
C ALA A 685 9.48 -27.48 4.08
N LYS A 686 9.05 -28.04 5.21
CA LYS A 686 9.26 -29.45 5.60
C LYS A 686 9.10 -30.40 4.41
N GLY A 687 10.22 -30.78 3.80
CA GLY A 687 10.34 -31.79 2.76
C GLY A 687 9.37 -31.61 1.59
N GLY A 688 9.80 -30.97 0.49
CA GLY A 688 9.05 -31.09 -0.77
C GLY A 688 8.74 -32.58 -1.01
N ARG A 689 7.45 -32.87 -1.19
CA ARG A 689 6.82 -34.20 -1.23
C ARG A 689 7.40 -35.26 -0.26
N LEU A 690 6.90 -35.26 0.97
CA LEU A 690 6.76 -36.51 1.76
C LEU A 690 5.44 -37.26 1.45
N TRP A 691 4.64 -36.81 0.47
CA TRP A 691 3.33 -37.40 0.17
C TRP A 691 3.37 -38.58 -0.81
N ALA A 692 4.51 -38.90 -1.44
CA ALA A 692 4.63 -40.03 -2.36
C ALA A 692 5.92 -40.86 -2.26
N GLY A 693 6.81 -40.58 -1.31
CA GLY A 693 8.08 -41.31 -1.17
C GLY A 693 9.18 -40.90 -2.16
N ASP A 694 9.05 -39.78 -2.86
CA ASP A 694 10.10 -39.19 -3.70
C ASP A 694 10.91 -38.14 -2.90
N GLY A 695 12.07 -38.55 -2.37
CA GLY A 695 12.92 -37.75 -1.49
C GLY A 695 13.62 -36.51 -2.11
N THR A 696 12.99 -35.79 -3.04
CA THR A 696 13.62 -34.77 -3.90
C THR A 696 13.42 -33.33 -3.45
N ASN A 697 12.54 -33.03 -2.48
CA ASN A 697 12.25 -31.66 -2.05
C ASN A 697 11.83 -30.69 -3.18
N SER A 698 11.40 -31.20 -4.34
CA SER A 698 10.81 -30.39 -5.42
C SER A 698 9.39 -30.01 -5.03
N ASP A 699 9.18 -28.77 -4.59
CA ASP A 699 7.88 -28.26 -4.14
C ASP A 699 7.13 -27.50 -5.25
N TRP A 700 7.78 -27.29 -6.41
CA TRP A 700 7.20 -26.58 -7.55
C TRP A 700 7.97 -26.79 -8.86
N ASP A 701 7.29 -27.30 -9.88
CA ASP A 701 7.74 -27.28 -11.27
C ASP A 701 6.63 -26.76 -12.22
N ALA A 702 6.92 -26.67 -13.52
CA ALA A 702 5.97 -26.21 -14.52
C ALA A 702 4.70 -27.09 -14.61
N SER A 703 4.81 -28.38 -14.27
CA SER A 703 3.66 -29.29 -14.24
C SER A 703 2.74 -29.01 -13.06
N GLU A 704 3.30 -28.68 -11.89
CA GLU A 704 2.54 -28.28 -10.72
C GLU A 704 1.89 -26.91 -10.95
N ALA A 705 2.60 -25.92 -11.49
CA ALA A 705 2.01 -24.64 -11.85
C ALA A 705 0.84 -24.77 -12.84
N ALA A 706 1.01 -25.57 -13.89
CA ALA A 706 -0.04 -25.88 -14.85
C ALA A 706 -1.22 -26.62 -14.19
N SER A 707 -0.96 -27.53 -13.24
CA SER A 707 -2.00 -28.26 -12.52
C SER A 707 -2.88 -27.35 -11.66
N LEU A 708 -2.35 -26.20 -11.24
CA LEU A 708 -3.04 -25.24 -10.37
C LEU A 708 -3.68 -24.09 -11.14
N GLN A 709 -3.53 -24.07 -12.47
CA GLN A 709 -4.18 -23.09 -13.34
C GLN A 709 -3.88 -21.64 -12.93
N MET A 710 -2.65 -21.42 -12.44
CA MET A 710 -2.24 -20.11 -11.95
C MET A 710 -1.96 -19.13 -13.08
N PHE A 711 -1.68 -19.64 -14.29
CA PHE A 711 -1.50 -18.79 -15.46
C PHE A 711 -2.76 -18.01 -15.77
N GLU A 712 -3.95 -18.61 -15.61
CA GLU A 712 -5.23 -17.93 -15.80
C GLU A 712 -5.39 -16.77 -14.81
N LEU A 713 -4.99 -16.94 -13.55
CA LEU A 713 -5.05 -15.87 -12.56
C LEU A 713 -3.99 -14.78 -12.80
N PHE A 714 -2.77 -15.16 -13.21
CA PHE A 714 -1.74 -14.19 -13.59
C PHE A 714 -2.09 -13.45 -14.87
N ASP A 715 -2.74 -14.11 -15.83
CA ASP A 715 -3.26 -13.50 -17.05
C ASP A 715 -4.42 -12.54 -16.71
N VAL A 716 -5.26 -12.84 -15.70
CA VAL A 716 -6.24 -11.86 -15.18
C VAL A 716 -5.51 -10.63 -14.65
N TRP A 717 -4.43 -10.78 -13.87
CA TRP A 717 -3.64 -9.62 -13.45
C TRP A 717 -3.08 -8.84 -14.65
N ASP A 718 -2.47 -9.54 -15.62
CA ASP A 718 -1.83 -8.95 -16.79
C ASP A 718 -2.84 -8.22 -17.71
N LEU A 719 -4.04 -8.75 -17.86
CA LEU A 719 -5.08 -8.20 -18.74
C LEU A 719 -5.96 -7.16 -18.06
N GLN A 720 -6.29 -7.36 -16.78
CA GLN A 720 -7.28 -6.53 -16.07
C GLN A 720 -6.64 -5.45 -15.23
N LEU A 721 -5.53 -5.78 -14.56
CA LEU A 721 -5.04 -5.00 -13.43
C LEU A 721 -3.79 -4.19 -13.80
N LYS A 722 -2.99 -4.65 -14.78
CA LYS A 722 -1.94 -3.82 -15.39
C LYS A 722 -2.50 -2.60 -16.12
N LEU A 723 -3.64 -2.74 -16.80
CA LEU A 723 -4.31 -1.62 -17.47
C LEU A 723 -4.84 -0.56 -16.48
N TRP A 724 -4.82 -0.86 -15.18
CA TRP A 724 -5.21 0.05 -14.11
C TRP A 724 -4.03 0.77 -13.45
N ALA A 725 -2.80 0.44 -13.81
CA ALA A 725 -1.64 1.29 -13.54
C ALA A 725 -1.55 2.30 -14.71
N PRO A 726 -1.68 3.62 -14.49
CA PRO A 726 -1.39 4.57 -15.55
C PRO A 726 0.08 4.38 -15.96
N VAL A 727 0.26 4.37 -17.28
CA VAL A 727 1.55 4.29 -17.97
C VAL A 727 2.50 5.37 -17.47
#